data_AF-A0A9Q8YFQ0-F1
#
_entry.id   AF-A0A9Q8YFQ0-F1
#
_cell.length_a   1.000
_cell.length_b   1.000
_cell.length_c   1.000
_cell.angle_alpha   90.00
_cell.angle_beta   90.00
_cell.angle_gamma   90.00
#
_symmetry.space_group_name_H-M   'P 1'
#
loop_
_entity.id
_entity.type
_entity.pdbx_description
1 polymer ?
#
loop_
_entity_poly.entity_id
_entity_poly.type
_entity_poly.pdbx_seq_one_letter_code
_entity_poly.pdbx_strand_id
1 'polypeptide(L)'
;MIPALAQQTGKPGAQTQSDPAKLQGLIDVLRDDREREVFLDELEKISRGRDGQNVEEVAPDVTGNSLGARAADVTRRFAEHAVKTAAVFATQLASAPSTFSNLSGGEGEVLLRALRDLALVIVVTYGVFVILRLCTGRIDRSFGRRAAIAGIVEKSLLIAASAALDIAIVVAAWGAGYLAALTVFGEIGRMDFQQTLYLNAFMTVQLAKVAVRTVLSPSAGELRLVRVSDRAARRTSRILACIISVLGYGQLLLQPLLSQTVSAASGQATSALVAFLALIIAVSTTIANRRSVMQWLLSTPDHSARHRQVRFMAARWHWPVLAYLTFLFFVVLIGPAERLFLVLSASAQAFVAILFGLAIADWLARAVTKGVRLPENVNERLPLLERRVNGLVPRFLTLLRLMILAAVLAMVVSAIGLFDVVGALQSRIGLAFTGAVASVLAILLFAYAAWLALTSWVDYRLNPAFGSIATSRETTLLTLLRNAATIAIVVVALMFSLSQLGLDIAPLLASAGVLGLAIGFGAQKLVQDVINGVFIQLENAINVGDVIAVGGTTGTVERLTIRSVSLRDVHGAYHIISFSSVDMVTNHMRDFSFHVGDIGIAYREDVEDARAALFDAFEEMRADPDLSEFILGDMEWFGVQQLADSAVILRVRVKTTPGKQWAIGRALNGAVKRIFDARGIELPFPHQTIYFGADKNGEAPPAFLDMAAPRP
;
A
#
# COMPACT_ATOMS: atom_id res chain seq x y z
N MET A 1 21.66 -35.06 -65.11
CA MET A 1 21.23 -33.80 -64.45
C MET A 1 20.66 -34.11 -63.08
N ILE A 2 21.58 -34.03 -62.11
CA ILE A 2 21.44 -33.68 -60.68
C ILE A 2 20.53 -34.54 -59.79
N PRO A 3 21.14 -35.50 -59.07
CA PRO A 3 20.98 -35.68 -57.64
C PRO A 3 21.96 -34.75 -56.89
N ALA A 4 21.52 -34.00 -55.88
CA ALA A 4 22.37 -33.51 -54.79
C ALA A 4 21.53 -32.79 -53.72
N LEU A 5 21.94 -32.97 -52.46
CA LEU A 5 21.58 -32.20 -51.25
C LEU A 5 20.33 -32.65 -50.48
N ALA A 6 20.43 -33.86 -49.93
CA ALA A 6 20.07 -34.08 -48.53
C ALA A 6 21.27 -33.71 -47.65
N GLN A 7 21.11 -32.70 -46.78
CA GLN A 7 21.77 -32.48 -45.48
C GLN A 7 21.96 -30.98 -45.21
N GLN A 8 21.11 -30.42 -44.34
CA GLN A 8 21.55 -29.47 -43.30
C GLN A 8 20.40 -29.27 -42.29
N THR A 9 20.48 -29.99 -41.17
CA THR A 9 19.75 -29.68 -39.94
C THR A 9 20.47 -28.55 -39.21
N GLY A 10 19.97 -27.32 -39.38
CA GLY A 10 20.33 -26.15 -38.59
C GLY A 10 19.08 -25.35 -38.26
N LYS A 11 18.75 -25.22 -36.98
CA LYS A 11 17.71 -24.29 -36.48
C LYS A 11 18.06 -22.84 -36.87
N PRO A 12 17.11 -22.01 -37.33
CA PRO A 12 17.25 -20.58 -37.23
C PRO A 12 16.45 -20.04 -36.03
N GLY A 13 17.13 -19.21 -35.23
CA GLY A 13 16.47 -18.12 -34.52
C GLY A 13 15.98 -17.08 -35.53
N ALA A 14 14.92 -16.39 -35.14
CA ALA A 14 14.15 -15.46 -35.95
C ALA A 14 14.96 -14.44 -36.76
N GLN A 15 14.84 -14.52 -38.09
CA GLN A 15 14.73 -13.37 -39.00
C GLN A 15 13.83 -13.80 -40.17
N THR A 16 12.58 -13.34 -40.18
CA THR A 16 11.68 -13.49 -41.33
C THR A 16 12.13 -12.53 -42.43
N GLN A 17 13.22 -12.86 -43.14
CA GLN A 17 13.41 -12.37 -44.49
C GLN A 17 12.58 -13.28 -45.40
N SER A 18 11.39 -12.81 -45.76
CA SER A 18 10.58 -13.39 -46.82
C SER A 18 11.38 -13.24 -48.11
N ASP A 19 12.14 -14.28 -48.47
CA ASP A 19 12.98 -14.31 -49.65
C ASP A 19 12.07 -14.14 -50.89
N PRO A 20 12.07 -12.98 -51.57
CA PRO A 20 11.10 -12.68 -52.62
C PRO A 20 11.17 -13.69 -53.76
N ALA A 21 12.36 -14.25 -53.99
CA ALA A 21 12.60 -15.30 -54.99
C ALA A 21 11.85 -16.61 -54.68
N LYS A 22 11.68 -16.97 -53.40
CA LYS A 22 10.92 -18.16 -52.98
C LYS A 22 9.42 -17.96 -53.10
N LEU A 23 8.94 -16.75 -52.78
CA LEU A 23 7.54 -16.36 -53.00
C LEU A 23 7.20 -16.28 -54.49
N GLN A 24 8.12 -15.76 -55.32
CA GLN A 24 7.95 -15.69 -56.77
C GLN A 24 7.89 -17.10 -57.39
N GLY A 25 8.78 -18.02 -56.97
CA GLY A 25 8.74 -19.41 -57.42
C GLY A 25 7.45 -20.13 -57.04
N LEU A 26 6.88 -19.86 -55.86
CA LEU A 26 5.59 -20.41 -55.47
C LEU A 26 4.44 -19.83 -56.29
N ILE A 27 4.50 -18.53 -56.63
CA ILE A 27 3.52 -17.86 -57.48
C ILE A 27 3.56 -18.43 -58.90
N ASP A 28 4.74 -18.69 -59.46
CA ASP A 28 4.90 -19.25 -60.80
C ASP A 28 4.37 -20.69 -60.88
N VAL A 29 4.65 -21.53 -59.88
CA VAL A 29 4.10 -22.89 -59.76
C VAL A 29 2.58 -22.90 -59.60
N LEU A 30 2.00 -21.90 -58.92
CA LEU A 30 0.54 -21.76 -58.78
C LEU A 30 -0.16 -21.19 -60.03
N ARG A 31 0.61 -20.62 -60.98
CA ARG A 31 0.11 -20.00 -62.21
C ARG A 31 -0.05 -21.00 -63.36
N ASP A 32 0.73 -22.07 -63.35
CA ASP A 32 0.60 -23.18 -64.29
C ASP A 32 -0.44 -24.19 -63.75
N ASP A 33 -1.52 -24.40 -64.48
CA ASP A 33 -2.62 -25.27 -64.06
C ASP A 33 -2.16 -26.73 -63.85
N ARG A 34 -1.12 -27.18 -64.57
CA ARG A 34 -0.61 -28.54 -64.49
C ARG A 34 0.35 -28.74 -63.31
N GLU A 35 1.17 -27.74 -63.00
CA GLU A 35 2.05 -27.78 -61.81
C GLU A 35 1.26 -27.58 -60.51
N ARG A 36 0.19 -26.76 -60.56
CA ARG A 36 -0.72 -26.58 -59.43
C ARG A 36 -1.42 -27.88 -59.02
N GLU A 37 -1.89 -28.70 -59.97
CA GLU A 37 -2.50 -29.99 -59.66
C GLU A 37 -1.52 -30.96 -59.00
N VAL A 38 -0.27 -31.02 -59.50
CA VAL A 38 0.77 -31.88 -58.93
C VAL A 38 1.15 -31.42 -57.51
N PHE A 39 1.27 -30.11 -57.29
CA PHE A 39 1.56 -29.54 -55.97
C PHE A 39 0.42 -29.78 -54.97
N LEU A 40 -0.84 -29.67 -55.42
CA LEU A 40 -2.01 -29.99 -54.59
C LEU A 40 -2.07 -31.49 -54.23
N ASP A 41 -1.78 -32.39 -55.18
CA ASP A 41 -1.73 -33.84 -54.92
C ASP A 41 -0.59 -34.21 -53.95
N GLU A 42 0.54 -33.51 -54.00
CA GLU A 42 1.66 -33.71 -53.08
C GLU A 42 1.33 -33.18 -51.67
N LEU A 43 0.66 -32.03 -51.55
CA LEU A 43 0.14 -31.53 -50.28
C LEU A 43 -0.94 -32.44 -49.68
N GLU A 44 -1.80 -33.01 -50.52
CA GLU A 44 -2.85 -33.94 -50.08
C GLU A 44 -2.25 -35.27 -49.61
N LYS A 45 -1.17 -35.75 -50.25
CA LYS A 45 -0.39 -36.91 -49.78
C LYS A 45 0.30 -36.64 -48.43
N ILE A 46 0.83 -35.45 -48.21
CA ILE A 46 1.43 -35.06 -46.92
C ILE A 46 0.36 -34.91 -45.83
N SER A 47 -0.83 -34.41 -46.18
CA SER A 47 -1.99 -34.35 -45.29
C SER A 47 -2.46 -35.74 -44.87
N ARG A 48 -2.69 -36.63 -45.84
CA ARG A 48 -3.15 -38.01 -45.59
C ARG A 48 -2.11 -38.85 -44.83
N GLY A 49 -0.82 -38.56 -44.99
CA GLY A 49 0.25 -39.15 -44.18
C GLY A 49 0.26 -38.73 -42.70
N ARG A 50 -0.54 -37.70 -42.34
CA ARG A 50 -0.64 -37.15 -40.98
C ARG A 50 -1.89 -37.60 -40.22
N ASP A 51 -2.87 -38.18 -40.91
CA ASP A 51 -4.14 -38.65 -40.34
C ASP A 51 -4.04 -40.00 -39.59
N GLY A 52 -2.84 -40.58 -39.46
CA GLY A 52 -2.60 -41.85 -38.76
C GLY A 52 -2.06 -41.73 -37.32
N GLN A 53 -1.85 -40.53 -36.79
CA GLN A 53 -1.50 -40.32 -35.38
C GLN A 53 -2.68 -39.65 -34.67
N ASN A 54 -3.28 -40.39 -33.72
CA ASN A 54 -4.29 -39.92 -32.80
C ASN A 54 -4.05 -38.45 -32.42
N VAL A 55 -4.97 -37.59 -32.84
CA VAL A 55 -5.08 -36.23 -32.31
C VAL A 55 -5.57 -36.38 -30.88
N GLU A 56 -4.62 -36.52 -29.97
CA GLU A 56 -4.85 -36.32 -28.55
C GLU A 56 -5.06 -34.81 -28.37
N GLU A 57 -6.31 -34.45 -28.09
CA GLU A 57 -6.73 -33.13 -27.61
C GLU A 57 -5.74 -32.67 -26.54
N VAL A 58 -4.93 -31.65 -26.86
CA VAL A 58 -4.11 -30.96 -25.86
C VAL A 58 -5.04 -30.11 -25.01
N ALA A 59 -5.66 -30.74 -24.02
CA ALA A 59 -6.14 -30.08 -22.83
C ALA A 59 -4.96 -29.30 -22.21
N PRO A 60 -5.18 -28.11 -21.62
CA PRO A 60 -4.13 -27.43 -20.89
C PRO A 60 -3.74 -28.32 -19.71
N ASP A 61 -2.54 -28.88 -19.76
CA ASP A 61 -1.97 -29.70 -18.68
C ASP A 61 -1.81 -28.84 -17.42
N VAL A 62 -2.86 -28.79 -16.61
CA VAL A 62 -2.88 -28.21 -15.25
C VAL A 62 -2.42 -29.23 -14.21
N THR A 63 -2.11 -30.47 -14.62
CA THR A 63 -1.35 -31.42 -13.80
C THR A 63 0.13 -31.16 -13.96
N GLY A 64 0.59 -30.10 -13.32
CA GLY A 64 2.01 -29.75 -13.28
C GLY A 64 2.89 -30.95 -12.98
N ASN A 65 3.96 -31.10 -13.77
CA ASN A 65 5.14 -31.87 -13.37
C ASN A 65 5.44 -31.49 -11.92
N SER A 66 5.09 -32.39 -10.99
CA SER A 66 5.26 -32.15 -9.57
C SER A 66 6.71 -31.75 -9.31
N LEU A 67 6.96 -30.93 -8.27
CA LEU A 67 8.33 -30.58 -7.89
C LEU A 67 9.20 -31.84 -7.76
N GLY A 68 8.61 -32.95 -7.31
CA GLY A 68 9.24 -34.28 -7.29
C GLY A 68 9.61 -34.80 -8.68
N ALA A 69 8.71 -34.76 -9.67
CA ALA A 69 9.00 -35.19 -11.03
C ALA A 69 10.08 -34.32 -11.70
N ARG A 70 10.05 -32.99 -11.52
CA ARG A 70 11.09 -32.09 -12.03
C ARG A 70 12.43 -32.31 -11.32
N ALA A 71 12.43 -32.53 -10.01
CA ALA A 71 13.63 -32.83 -9.24
C ALA A 71 14.23 -34.19 -9.62
N ALA A 72 13.39 -35.20 -9.85
CA ALA A 72 13.80 -36.50 -10.35
C ALA A 72 14.39 -36.38 -11.77
N ASP A 73 13.78 -35.58 -12.64
CA ASP A 73 14.31 -35.27 -13.97
C ASP A 73 15.66 -34.55 -13.91
N VAL A 74 15.80 -33.55 -13.03
CA VAL A 74 17.08 -32.86 -12.80
C VAL A 74 18.14 -33.82 -12.29
N THR A 75 17.78 -34.70 -11.34
CA THR A 75 18.70 -35.69 -10.76
C THR A 75 19.10 -36.74 -11.78
N ARG A 76 18.15 -37.25 -12.56
CA ARG A 76 18.38 -38.21 -13.65
C ARG A 76 19.26 -37.61 -14.73
N ARG A 77 18.94 -36.40 -15.21
CA ARG A 77 19.76 -35.67 -16.19
C ARG A 77 21.16 -35.44 -15.64
N PHE A 78 21.29 -35.04 -14.37
CA PHE A 78 22.58 -34.84 -13.74
C PHE A 78 23.40 -36.14 -13.69
N ALA A 79 22.79 -37.26 -13.30
CA ALA A 79 23.45 -38.56 -13.27
C ALA A 79 23.86 -39.06 -14.66
N GLU A 80 22.96 -38.98 -15.65
CA GLU A 80 23.23 -39.35 -17.04
C GLU A 80 24.30 -38.45 -17.67
N HIS A 81 24.27 -37.15 -17.36
CA HIS A 81 25.31 -36.20 -17.77
C HIS A 81 26.65 -36.49 -17.10
N ALA A 82 26.69 -36.79 -15.80
CA ALA A 82 27.93 -37.10 -15.10
C ALA A 82 28.62 -38.35 -15.69
N VAL A 83 27.86 -39.42 -15.97
CA VAL A 83 28.39 -40.66 -16.57
C VAL A 83 28.86 -40.44 -18.00
N LYS A 84 28.04 -39.79 -18.85
CA LYS A 84 28.46 -39.46 -20.23
C LYS A 84 29.69 -38.58 -20.25
N THR A 85 29.78 -37.62 -19.33
CA THR A 85 30.91 -36.69 -19.29
C THR A 85 32.18 -37.34 -18.76
N ALA A 86 32.08 -38.24 -17.78
CA ALA A 86 33.22 -39.04 -17.33
C ALA A 86 33.75 -39.93 -18.46
N ALA A 87 32.86 -40.53 -19.26
CA ALA A 87 33.25 -41.34 -20.42
C ALA A 87 33.92 -40.49 -21.52
N VAL A 88 33.37 -39.32 -21.86
CA VAL A 88 33.95 -38.38 -22.84
C VAL A 88 35.30 -37.83 -22.37
N PHE A 89 35.41 -37.50 -21.08
CA PHE A 89 36.67 -37.06 -20.49
C PHE A 89 37.73 -38.15 -20.55
N ALA A 90 37.37 -39.38 -20.20
CA ALA A 90 38.29 -40.51 -20.21
C ALA A 90 38.78 -40.81 -21.64
N THR A 91 37.91 -40.75 -22.65
CA THR A 91 38.31 -40.96 -24.04
C THR A 91 39.14 -39.79 -24.59
N GLN A 92 38.82 -38.54 -24.25
CA GLN A 92 39.62 -37.37 -24.63
C GLN A 92 41.00 -37.37 -23.96
N LEU A 93 41.09 -37.78 -22.69
CA LEU A 93 42.37 -37.88 -21.98
C LEU A 93 43.22 -39.05 -22.51
N ALA A 94 42.59 -40.18 -22.83
CA ALA A 94 43.29 -41.35 -23.40
C ALA A 94 43.77 -41.12 -24.83
N SER A 95 43.09 -40.26 -25.60
CA SER A 95 43.47 -39.90 -26.99
C SER A 95 44.40 -38.69 -27.08
N ALA A 96 44.64 -37.96 -25.97
CA ALA A 96 45.53 -36.81 -25.97
C ALA A 96 46.97 -37.14 -26.42
N PRO A 97 47.63 -38.20 -25.92
CA PRO A 97 49.00 -38.49 -26.34
C PRO A 97 49.16 -38.75 -27.84
N SER A 98 48.18 -39.42 -28.46
CA SER A 98 48.21 -39.75 -29.90
C SER A 98 47.83 -38.58 -30.81
N THR A 99 47.03 -37.62 -30.32
CA THR A 99 46.74 -36.38 -31.07
C THR A 99 47.92 -35.42 -31.03
N PHE A 100 48.59 -35.29 -29.88
CA PHE A 100 49.76 -34.41 -29.76
C PHE A 100 51.04 -35.03 -30.37
N SER A 101 51.14 -36.36 -30.49
CA SER A 101 52.26 -37.00 -31.21
C SER A 101 52.23 -36.78 -32.72
N ASN A 102 51.06 -36.50 -33.31
CA ASN A 102 50.94 -36.23 -34.75
C ASN A 102 51.38 -34.80 -35.15
N LEU A 103 51.56 -33.90 -34.16
CA LEU A 103 52.04 -32.53 -34.38
C LEU A 103 53.52 -32.45 -34.75
N SER A 104 54.28 -33.54 -34.67
CA SER A 104 55.69 -33.57 -35.09
C SER A 104 55.88 -33.67 -36.61
N GLY A 105 54.80 -33.70 -37.41
CA GLY A 105 54.80 -33.65 -38.88
C GLY A 105 54.49 -32.26 -39.47
N GLY A 106 54.08 -32.20 -40.74
CA GLY A 106 53.82 -30.95 -41.48
C GLY A 106 52.75 -30.02 -40.90
N GLU A 107 51.85 -30.53 -40.05
CA GLU A 107 50.86 -29.73 -39.31
C GLU A 107 51.51 -28.80 -38.27
N GLY A 108 52.67 -29.19 -37.72
CA GLY A 108 53.44 -28.37 -36.78
C GLY A 108 54.01 -27.11 -37.43
N GLU A 109 54.44 -27.18 -38.69
CA GLU A 109 54.93 -26.00 -39.43
C GLU A 109 53.81 -24.99 -39.72
N VAL A 110 52.60 -25.48 -40.04
CA VAL A 110 51.42 -24.62 -40.25
C VAL A 110 51.05 -23.90 -38.96
N LEU A 111 51.05 -24.62 -37.82
CA LEU A 111 50.82 -24.03 -36.50
C LEU A 111 51.90 -23.01 -36.13
N LEU A 112 53.16 -23.29 -36.44
CA LEU A 112 54.28 -22.42 -36.10
C LEU A 112 54.32 -21.16 -36.99
N ARG A 113 53.85 -21.24 -38.24
CA ARG A 113 53.61 -20.07 -39.10
C ARG A 113 52.46 -19.22 -38.56
N ALA A 114 51.33 -19.84 -38.22
CA ALA A 114 50.18 -19.19 -37.59
C ALA A 114 50.55 -18.44 -36.29
N LEU A 115 51.32 -19.08 -35.40
CA LEU A 115 51.79 -18.46 -34.16
C LEU A 115 52.79 -17.32 -34.40
N ARG A 116 53.60 -17.40 -35.45
CA ARG A 116 54.56 -16.34 -35.82
C ARG A 116 53.84 -15.10 -36.34
N ASP A 117 52.84 -15.29 -37.18
CA ASP A 117 52.00 -14.21 -37.72
C ASP A 117 51.18 -13.54 -36.60
N LEU A 118 50.81 -14.30 -35.57
CA LEU A 118 50.19 -13.80 -34.34
C LEU A 118 51.19 -13.07 -33.41
N ALA A 119 52.44 -13.51 -33.35
CA ALA A 119 53.43 -13.06 -32.38
C ALA A 119 53.65 -11.54 -32.43
N LEU A 120 53.68 -10.95 -33.62
CA LEU A 120 53.87 -9.50 -33.74
C LEU A 120 52.65 -8.71 -33.28
N VAL A 121 51.44 -9.17 -33.61
CA VAL A 121 50.19 -8.56 -33.11
C VAL A 121 50.13 -8.63 -31.58
N ILE A 122 50.55 -9.76 -30.99
CA ILE A 122 50.68 -9.92 -29.52
C ILE A 122 51.69 -8.93 -28.93
N VAL A 123 52.85 -8.77 -29.57
CA VAL A 123 53.90 -7.85 -29.08
C VAL A 123 53.40 -6.41 -29.11
N VAL A 124 52.71 -6.00 -30.18
CA VAL A 124 52.16 -4.64 -30.30
C VAL A 124 51.06 -4.38 -29.27
N THR A 125 50.05 -5.25 -29.19
CA THR A 125 48.95 -5.08 -28.22
C THR A 125 49.44 -5.08 -26.79
N TYR A 126 50.28 -6.06 -26.42
CA TYR A 126 50.75 -6.22 -25.05
C TYR A 126 51.79 -5.15 -24.69
N GLY A 127 52.63 -4.74 -25.64
CA GLY A 127 53.55 -3.62 -25.48
C GLY A 127 52.82 -2.32 -25.17
N VAL A 128 51.82 -1.95 -25.99
CA VAL A 128 50.96 -0.78 -25.76
C VAL A 128 50.23 -0.89 -24.42
N PHE A 129 49.66 -2.05 -24.10
CA PHE A 129 48.97 -2.29 -22.84
C PHE A 129 49.89 -2.08 -21.62
N VAL A 130 51.11 -2.63 -21.64
CA VAL A 130 52.07 -2.49 -20.54
C VAL A 130 52.52 -1.03 -20.40
N ILE A 131 52.82 -0.34 -21.51
CA ILE A 131 53.23 1.07 -21.49
C ILE A 131 52.12 1.94 -20.88
N LEU A 132 50.89 1.81 -21.38
CA LEU A 132 49.74 2.54 -20.86
C LEU A 132 49.50 2.23 -19.37
N ARG A 133 49.62 0.95 -18.97
CA ARG A 133 49.43 0.53 -17.57
C ARG A 133 50.49 1.09 -16.63
N LEU A 134 51.74 1.18 -17.07
CA LEU A 134 52.83 1.78 -16.28
C LEU A 134 52.58 3.27 -16.06
N CYS A 135 52.04 3.97 -17.08
CA CYS A 135 51.69 5.38 -16.99
C CYS A 135 50.53 5.63 -16.01
N THR A 136 49.47 4.83 -16.08
CA THR A 136 48.26 5.02 -15.26
C THR A 136 48.41 4.53 -13.82
N GLY A 137 49.43 3.71 -13.52
CA GLY A 137 49.75 3.29 -12.16
C GLY A 137 50.03 4.45 -11.18
N ARG A 138 50.42 5.64 -11.68
CA ARG A 138 50.54 6.86 -10.87
C ARG A 138 49.17 7.48 -10.53
N ILE A 139 48.22 7.41 -11.46
CA ILE A 139 46.86 7.97 -11.32
C ILE A 139 46.06 7.14 -10.32
N ASP A 140 46.11 5.81 -10.40
CA ASP A 140 45.43 4.89 -9.46
C ASP A 140 45.84 5.16 -7.99
N ARG A 141 47.13 5.47 -7.74
CA ARG A 141 47.62 5.81 -6.40
C ARG A 141 47.11 7.18 -5.93
N SER A 142 46.94 8.13 -6.85
CA SER A 142 46.37 9.45 -6.54
C SER A 142 44.89 9.34 -6.15
N PHE A 143 44.10 8.56 -6.89
CA PHE A 143 42.71 8.28 -6.56
C PHE A 143 42.57 7.57 -5.21
N GLY A 144 43.48 6.65 -4.89
CA GLY A 144 43.52 6.01 -3.57
C GLY A 144 43.72 6.98 -2.41
N ARG A 145 44.61 7.98 -2.55
CA ARG A 145 44.85 8.99 -1.51
C ARG A 145 43.64 9.91 -1.31
N ARG A 146 42.95 10.30 -2.38
CA ARG A 146 41.73 11.12 -2.31
C ARG A 146 40.56 10.34 -1.69
N ALA A 147 40.41 9.07 -2.06
CA ALA A 147 39.36 8.19 -1.54
C ALA A 147 39.45 7.93 -0.02
N ALA A 148 40.61 8.15 0.60
CA ALA A 148 40.80 8.01 2.04
C ALA A 148 40.02 9.06 2.86
N ILE A 149 39.79 10.25 2.27
CA ILE A 149 39.20 11.42 2.94
C ILE A 149 37.80 11.74 2.36
N ALA A 150 37.43 11.10 1.24
CA ALA A 150 36.21 11.34 0.50
C ALA A 150 34.95 10.75 1.17
N GLY A 151 33.81 11.43 1.01
CA GLY A 151 32.49 10.89 1.36
C GLY A 151 32.05 9.71 0.48
N ILE A 152 30.95 9.04 0.83
CA ILE A 152 30.47 7.82 0.13
C ILE A 152 30.26 8.05 -1.38
N VAL A 153 29.71 9.21 -1.76
CA VAL A 153 29.40 9.56 -3.16
C VAL A 153 30.66 9.87 -3.97
N GLU A 154 31.60 10.60 -3.40
CA GLU A 154 32.86 10.92 -4.08
C GLU A 154 33.75 9.68 -4.20
N LYS A 155 33.74 8.80 -3.19
CA LYS A 155 34.41 7.50 -3.23
C LYS A 155 33.86 6.59 -4.34
N SER A 156 32.54 6.52 -4.52
CA SER A 156 31.96 5.73 -5.62
C SER A 156 32.29 6.30 -6.99
N LEU A 157 32.33 7.64 -7.14
CA LEU A 157 32.77 8.32 -8.36
C LEU A 157 34.24 7.98 -8.70
N LEU A 158 35.13 8.00 -7.71
CA LEU A 158 36.55 7.66 -7.90
C LEU A 158 36.76 6.19 -8.31
N ILE A 159 35.97 5.26 -7.77
CA ILE A 159 35.97 3.85 -8.18
C ILE A 159 35.53 3.72 -9.65
N ALA A 160 34.45 4.42 -10.03
CA ALA A 160 33.96 4.42 -11.41
C ALA A 160 34.99 5.02 -12.38
N ALA A 161 35.65 6.13 -12.01
CA ALA A 161 36.69 6.76 -12.82
C ALA A 161 37.92 5.86 -13.01
N SER A 162 38.36 5.15 -11.96
CA SER A 162 39.45 4.17 -12.06
C SER A 162 39.08 3.00 -12.98
N ALA A 163 37.85 2.48 -12.88
CA ALA A 163 37.36 1.42 -13.77
C ALA A 163 37.29 1.88 -15.24
N ALA A 164 36.78 3.10 -15.50
CA ALA A 164 36.70 3.66 -16.83
C ALA A 164 38.09 3.84 -17.47
N LEU A 165 39.07 4.32 -16.70
CA LEU A 165 40.45 4.43 -17.15
C LEU A 165 41.04 3.07 -17.52
N ASP A 166 40.80 2.05 -16.69
CA ASP A 166 41.26 0.69 -16.95
C ASP A 166 40.64 0.09 -18.22
N ILE A 167 39.35 0.31 -18.47
CA ILE A 167 38.67 -0.10 -19.70
C ILE A 167 39.26 0.65 -20.91
N ALA A 168 39.48 1.95 -20.80
CA ALA A 168 40.05 2.76 -21.87
C ALA A 168 41.45 2.27 -22.30
N ILE A 169 42.28 1.84 -21.34
CA ILE A 169 43.60 1.24 -21.64
C ILE A 169 43.44 -0.06 -22.44
N VAL A 170 42.49 -0.91 -22.07
CA VAL A 170 42.24 -2.18 -22.78
C VAL A 170 41.76 -1.91 -24.20
N VAL A 171 40.82 -0.98 -24.37
CA VAL A 171 40.29 -0.59 -25.69
C VAL A 171 41.38 0.05 -26.56
N ALA A 172 42.21 0.92 -26.00
CA ALA A 172 43.33 1.54 -26.72
C ALA A 172 44.38 0.50 -27.17
N ALA A 173 44.74 -0.46 -26.30
CA ALA A 173 45.66 -1.53 -26.64
C ALA A 173 45.07 -2.49 -27.69
N TRP A 174 43.79 -2.82 -27.59
CA TRP A 174 43.08 -3.60 -28.61
C TRP A 174 43.01 -2.88 -29.95
N GLY A 175 42.67 -1.58 -29.95
CA GLY A 175 42.65 -0.75 -31.16
C GLY A 175 44.01 -0.63 -31.83
N ALA A 176 45.09 -0.50 -31.05
CA ALA A 176 46.45 -0.53 -31.58
C ALA A 176 46.79 -1.89 -32.23
N GLY A 177 46.35 -3.00 -31.64
CA GLY A 177 46.48 -4.32 -32.24
C GLY A 177 45.66 -4.52 -33.51
N TYR A 178 44.44 -3.98 -33.53
CA TYR A 178 43.55 -4.02 -34.69
C TYR A 178 44.15 -3.22 -35.86
N LEU A 179 44.66 -2.02 -35.58
CA LEU A 179 45.38 -1.21 -36.56
C LEU A 179 46.65 -1.90 -37.06
N ALA A 180 47.45 -2.50 -36.17
CA ALA A 180 48.64 -3.24 -36.55
C ALA A 180 48.30 -4.45 -37.43
N ALA A 181 47.21 -5.17 -37.13
CA ALA A 181 46.75 -6.29 -37.93
C ALA A 181 46.31 -5.86 -39.35
N LEU A 182 45.69 -4.69 -39.50
CA LEU A 182 45.24 -4.17 -40.81
C LEU A 182 46.35 -3.53 -41.66
N THR A 183 47.43 -3.04 -41.04
CA THR A 183 48.45 -2.20 -41.70
C THR A 183 49.80 -2.88 -41.87
N VAL A 184 50.16 -3.80 -40.97
CA VAL A 184 51.49 -4.41 -40.92
C VAL A 184 51.52 -5.79 -41.61
N PHE A 185 50.35 -6.44 -41.81
CA PHE A 185 50.28 -7.81 -42.34
C PHE A 185 49.13 -8.02 -43.34
N GLY A 186 49.42 -8.71 -44.46
CA GLY A 186 48.43 -9.17 -45.44
C GLY A 186 48.08 -8.17 -46.54
N GLU A 187 47.13 -8.55 -47.41
CA GLU A 187 46.48 -7.62 -48.35
C GLU A 187 45.79 -6.51 -47.55
N ILE A 188 46.17 -5.26 -47.82
CA ILE A 188 45.66 -4.07 -47.12
C ILE A 188 44.12 -4.14 -47.01
N GLY A 189 43.61 -4.17 -45.78
CA GLY A 189 42.17 -4.17 -45.50
C GLY A 189 41.54 -5.54 -45.19
N ARG A 190 42.29 -6.65 -45.16
CA ARG A 190 41.77 -7.97 -44.72
C ARG A 190 42.49 -8.45 -43.46
N MET A 191 41.72 -8.78 -42.43
CA MET A 191 42.23 -9.34 -41.18
C MET A 191 42.18 -10.86 -41.21
N ASP A 192 43.28 -11.51 -40.82
CA ASP A 192 43.30 -12.98 -40.76
C ASP A 192 42.47 -13.50 -39.57
N PHE A 193 41.96 -14.73 -39.71
CA PHE A 193 41.10 -15.35 -38.71
C PHE A 193 41.79 -15.48 -37.34
N GLN A 194 43.07 -15.82 -37.33
CA GLN A 194 43.87 -16.02 -36.11
C GLN A 194 44.07 -14.71 -35.33
N GLN A 195 44.31 -13.61 -36.05
CA GLN A 195 44.46 -12.28 -35.47
C GLN A 195 43.13 -11.81 -34.85
N THR A 196 42.01 -12.09 -35.52
CA THR A 196 40.66 -11.79 -35.01
C THR A 196 40.36 -12.56 -33.71
N LEU A 197 40.65 -13.87 -33.68
CA LEU A 197 40.51 -14.68 -32.47
C LEU A 197 41.35 -14.13 -31.31
N TYR A 198 42.61 -13.76 -31.58
CA TYR A 198 43.49 -13.20 -30.56
C TYR A 198 42.97 -11.87 -30.01
N LEU A 199 42.56 -10.95 -30.86
CA LEU A 199 42.07 -9.65 -30.42
C LEU A 199 40.78 -9.77 -29.60
N ASN A 200 39.86 -10.66 -30.01
CA ASN A 200 38.65 -10.96 -29.24
C ASN A 200 38.99 -11.60 -27.88
N ALA A 201 39.92 -12.56 -27.86
CA ALA A 201 40.41 -13.16 -26.63
C ALA A 201 41.10 -12.14 -25.72
N PHE A 202 41.93 -11.26 -26.28
CA PHE A 202 42.61 -10.20 -25.55
C PHE A 202 41.62 -9.24 -24.90
N MET A 203 40.65 -8.71 -25.67
CA MET A 203 39.62 -7.81 -25.14
C MET A 203 38.86 -8.47 -23.99
N THR A 204 38.36 -9.68 -24.21
CA THR A 204 37.54 -10.40 -23.23
C THR A 204 38.32 -10.73 -21.95
N VAL A 205 39.55 -11.26 -22.08
CA VAL A 205 40.42 -11.59 -20.95
C VAL A 205 40.79 -10.35 -20.14
N GLN A 206 41.12 -9.25 -20.82
CA GLN A 206 41.56 -8.05 -20.14
C GLN A 206 40.39 -7.32 -19.47
N LEU A 207 39.22 -7.23 -20.11
CA LEU A 207 38.02 -6.69 -19.47
C LEU A 207 37.61 -7.51 -18.23
N ALA A 208 37.69 -8.85 -18.30
CA ALA A 208 37.46 -9.71 -17.14
C ALA A 208 38.46 -9.44 -16.00
N LYS A 209 39.75 -9.19 -16.32
CA LYS A 209 40.76 -8.79 -15.32
C LYS A 209 40.51 -7.40 -14.75
N VAL A 210 40.02 -6.46 -15.56
CA VAL A 210 39.61 -5.13 -15.10
C VAL A 210 38.47 -5.25 -14.09
N ALA A 211 37.45 -6.06 -14.36
CA ALA A 211 36.37 -6.30 -13.42
C ALA A 211 36.87 -6.82 -12.05
N VAL A 212 37.78 -7.81 -12.06
CA VAL A 212 38.42 -8.30 -10.82
C VAL A 212 39.21 -7.20 -10.12
N ARG A 213 39.91 -6.34 -10.87
CA ARG A 213 40.70 -5.24 -10.31
C ARG A 213 39.82 -4.15 -9.70
N THR A 214 38.71 -3.80 -10.32
CA THR A 214 37.75 -2.82 -9.80
C THR A 214 37.18 -3.28 -8.45
N VAL A 215 36.86 -4.57 -8.32
CA VAL A 215 36.31 -5.14 -7.07
C VAL A 215 37.36 -5.22 -5.95
N LEU A 216 38.54 -5.75 -6.27
CA LEU A 216 39.57 -6.07 -5.26
C LEU A 216 40.61 -4.95 -5.03
N SER A 217 40.67 -3.95 -5.92
CA SER A 217 41.63 -2.83 -5.97
C SER A 217 43.00 -3.18 -5.32
N PRO A 218 43.84 -3.99 -6.00
CA PRO A 218 45.09 -4.49 -5.43
C PRO A 218 46.16 -3.41 -5.27
N SER A 219 46.04 -2.29 -5.99
CA SER A 219 46.97 -1.16 -5.99
C SER A 219 46.63 -0.10 -4.92
N ALA A 220 45.35 0.03 -4.54
CA ALA A 220 44.88 1.06 -3.60
C ALA A 220 43.85 0.48 -2.62
N GLY A 221 44.21 0.35 -1.34
CA GLY A 221 43.34 -0.22 -0.32
C GLY A 221 42.04 0.56 -0.09
N GLU A 222 42.12 1.88 -0.23
CA GLU A 222 41.00 2.78 0.03
C GLU A 222 39.88 2.73 -1.03
N LEU A 223 40.18 2.22 -2.23
CA LEU A 223 39.22 2.09 -3.34
C LEU A 223 38.53 0.71 -3.37
N ARG A 224 38.76 -0.16 -2.38
CA ARG A 224 38.18 -1.52 -2.39
C ARG A 224 36.69 -1.52 -2.07
N LEU A 225 35.92 -2.26 -2.87
CA LEU A 225 34.52 -2.57 -2.62
C LEU A 225 34.35 -3.61 -1.50
N VAL A 226 35.30 -4.53 -1.38
CA VAL A 226 35.29 -5.61 -0.38
C VAL A 226 36.36 -5.36 0.68
N ARG A 227 35.99 -5.45 1.95
CA ARG A 227 36.91 -5.28 3.09
C ARG A 227 37.89 -6.45 3.19
N VAL A 228 39.02 -6.40 2.48
CA VAL A 228 40.06 -7.45 2.50
C VAL A 228 41.43 -6.82 2.73
N SER A 229 42.32 -7.52 3.43
CA SER A 229 43.69 -7.04 3.68
C SER A 229 44.51 -6.90 2.38
N ASP A 230 45.49 -5.99 2.38
CA ASP A 230 46.32 -5.70 1.19
C ASP A 230 47.05 -6.91 0.62
N ARG A 231 47.48 -7.84 1.49
CA ARG A 231 48.16 -9.07 1.08
C ARG A 231 47.18 -10.03 0.43
N ALA A 232 46.00 -10.20 1.02
CA ALA A 232 44.98 -11.08 0.48
C ALA A 232 44.41 -10.54 -0.85
N ALA A 233 44.14 -9.24 -0.97
CA ALA A 233 43.68 -8.62 -2.21
C ALA A 233 44.66 -8.84 -3.38
N ARG A 234 45.96 -8.61 -3.17
CA ARG A 234 47.00 -8.83 -4.19
C ARG A 234 47.20 -10.30 -4.56
N ARG A 235 47.09 -11.22 -3.60
CA ARG A 235 47.20 -12.66 -3.86
C ARG A 235 45.98 -13.16 -4.65
N THR A 236 44.79 -12.86 -4.17
CA THR A 236 43.53 -13.26 -4.79
C THR A 236 43.39 -12.68 -6.20
N SER A 237 43.70 -11.39 -6.40
CA SER A 237 43.68 -10.77 -7.73
C SER A 237 44.65 -11.42 -8.71
N ARG A 238 45.87 -11.79 -8.28
CA ARG A 238 46.82 -12.52 -9.13
C ARG A 238 46.33 -13.91 -9.51
N ILE A 239 45.74 -14.65 -8.56
CA ILE A 239 45.22 -15.99 -8.81
C ILE A 239 44.03 -15.94 -9.77
N LEU A 240 43.06 -15.04 -9.53
CA LEU A 240 41.94 -14.83 -10.45
C LEU A 240 42.42 -14.39 -11.83
N ALA A 241 43.39 -13.48 -11.92
CA ALA A 241 43.97 -13.08 -13.20
C ALA A 241 44.68 -14.23 -13.92
N CYS A 242 45.33 -15.14 -13.18
CA CYS A 242 45.92 -16.36 -13.74
C CYS A 242 44.83 -17.28 -14.31
N ILE A 243 43.80 -17.59 -13.52
CA ILE A 243 42.66 -18.43 -13.93
C ILE A 243 41.97 -17.83 -15.17
N ILE A 244 41.68 -16.52 -15.16
CA ILE A 244 41.06 -15.80 -16.30
C ILE A 244 41.96 -15.84 -17.54
N SER A 245 43.28 -15.75 -17.39
CA SER A 245 44.21 -15.84 -18.53
C SER A 245 44.25 -17.24 -19.12
N VAL A 246 44.40 -18.26 -18.27
CA VAL A 246 44.47 -19.67 -18.67
C VAL A 246 43.18 -20.07 -19.35
N LEU A 247 42.02 -19.80 -18.73
CA LEU A 247 40.72 -20.11 -19.33
C LEU A 247 40.45 -19.27 -20.57
N GLY A 248 40.64 -17.95 -20.51
CA GLY A 248 40.23 -17.07 -21.60
C GLY A 248 41.09 -17.24 -22.84
N TYR A 249 42.43 -17.24 -22.74
CA TYR A 249 43.27 -17.52 -23.92
C TYR A 249 43.20 -18.99 -24.34
N GLY A 250 43.05 -19.92 -23.39
CA GLY A 250 42.89 -21.33 -23.74
C GLY A 250 41.60 -21.63 -24.51
N GLN A 251 40.48 -21.01 -24.13
CA GLN A 251 39.17 -21.25 -24.73
C GLN A 251 38.86 -20.35 -25.94
N LEU A 252 39.29 -19.09 -25.93
CA LEU A 252 38.94 -18.12 -26.99
C LEU A 252 39.98 -18.04 -28.11
N LEU A 253 41.21 -18.50 -27.87
CA LEU A 253 42.29 -18.46 -28.85
C LEU A 253 42.80 -19.86 -29.15
N LEU A 254 43.33 -20.57 -28.16
CA LEU A 254 44.06 -21.82 -28.37
C LEU A 254 43.14 -22.96 -28.86
N GLN A 255 41.96 -23.12 -28.25
CA GLN A 255 40.99 -24.14 -28.66
C GLN A 255 40.49 -23.94 -30.10
N PRO A 256 39.96 -22.75 -30.51
CA PRO A 256 39.50 -22.54 -31.88
C PRO A 256 40.63 -22.68 -32.90
N LEU A 257 41.83 -22.16 -32.57
CA LEU A 257 43.00 -22.24 -33.43
C LEU A 257 43.38 -23.70 -33.72
N LEU A 258 43.57 -24.53 -32.68
CA LEU A 258 43.88 -25.96 -32.86
C LEU A 258 42.74 -26.75 -33.51
N SER A 259 41.49 -26.37 -33.26
CA SER A 259 40.34 -27.02 -33.89
C SER A 259 40.29 -26.84 -35.41
N GLN A 260 40.78 -25.69 -35.90
CA GLN A 260 40.77 -25.35 -37.31
C GLN A 260 42.09 -25.71 -38.02
N THR A 261 43.23 -25.58 -37.34
CA THR A 261 44.55 -25.81 -37.96
C THR A 261 45.00 -27.27 -37.89
N VAL A 262 44.55 -28.03 -36.88
CA VAL A 262 44.97 -29.42 -36.65
C VAL A 262 43.78 -30.36 -36.78
N SER A 263 42.85 -30.32 -35.83
CA SER A 263 41.62 -31.13 -35.87
C SER A 263 40.67 -30.73 -34.74
N ALA A 264 39.38 -30.94 -34.95
CA ALA A 264 38.34 -30.71 -33.94
C ALA A 264 38.62 -31.47 -32.62
N ALA A 265 39.18 -32.68 -32.71
CA ALA A 265 39.57 -33.48 -31.54
C ALA A 265 40.70 -32.82 -30.73
N SER A 266 41.71 -32.25 -31.40
CA SER A 266 42.83 -31.54 -30.76
C SER A 266 42.36 -30.26 -30.04
N GLY A 267 41.42 -29.54 -30.66
CA GLY A 267 40.76 -28.40 -30.01
C GLY A 267 40.01 -28.81 -28.75
N GLN A 268 39.19 -29.87 -28.81
CA GLN A 268 38.45 -30.37 -27.64
C GLN A 268 39.38 -30.87 -26.52
N ALA A 269 40.42 -31.63 -26.86
CA ALA A 269 41.43 -32.09 -25.90
C ALA A 269 42.13 -30.91 -25.20
N THR A 270 42.43 -29.84 -25.96
CA THR A 270 43.03 -28.62 -25.40
C THR A 270 42.07 -27.89 -24.46
N SER A 271 40.78 -27.80 -24.82
CA SER A 271 39.74 -27.25 -23.93
C SER A 271 39.66 -28.02 -22.61
N ALA A 272 39.64 -29.35 -22.68
CA ALA A 272 39.61 -30.21 -21.49
C ALA A 272 40.86 -30.03 -20.61
N LEU A 273 42.05 -29.98 -21.21
CA LEU A 273 43.32 -29.75 -20.50
C LEU A 273 43.34 -28.38 -19.81
N VAL A 274 42.94 -27.31 -20.51
CA VAL A 274 42.86 -25.94 -19.98
C VAL A 274 41.85 -25.86 -18.83
N ALA A 275 40.67 -26.46 -19.00
CA ALA A 275 39.63 -26.49 -17.97
C ALA A 275 40.10 -27.26 -16.73
N PHE A 276 40.82 -28.37 -16.92
CA PHE A 276 41.38 -29.18 -15.83
C PHE A 276 42.47 -28.43 -15.07
N LEU A 277 43.38 -27.76 -15.78
CA LEU A 277 44.40 -26.92 -15.16
C LEU A 277 43.77 -25.77 -14.35
N ALA A 278 42.76 -25.11 -14.92
CA ALA A 278 42.04 -24.04 -14.25
C ALA A 278 41.31 -24.56 -12.99
N LEU A 279 40.69 -25.74 -13.05
CA LEU A 279 40.06 -26.40 -11.91
C LEU A 279 41.09 -26.71 -10.80
N ILE A 280 42.24 -27.28 -11.14
CA ILE A 280 43.31 -27.54 -10.16
C ILE A 280 43.74 -26.25 -9.47
N ILE A 281 43.97 -25.17 -10.23
CA ILE A 281 44.35 -23.87 -9.68
C ILE A 281 43.24 -23.32 -8.76
N ALA A 282 41.97 -23.43 -9.16
CA ALA A 282 40.84 -22.95 -8.37
C ALA A 282 40.61 -23.77 -7.09
N VAL A 283 40.66 -25.10 -7.18
CA VAL A 283 40.49 -26.04 -6.05
C VAL A 283 41.63 -25.90 -5.05
N SER A 284 42.88 -25.93 -5.53
CA SER A 284 44.07 -25.76 -4.67
C SER A 284 44.03 -24.42 -3.92
N THR A 285 43.64 -23.34 -4.60
CA THR A 285 43.50 -22.01 -3.99
C THR A 285 42.40 -21.98 -2.94
N THR A 286 41.24 -22.59 -3.22
CA THR A 286 40.10 -22.66 -2.30
C THR A 286 40.47 -23.40 -1.02
N ILE A 287 41.16 -24.54 -1.15
CA ILE A 287 41.61 -25.35 -0.02
C ILE A 287 42.73 -24.66 0.77
N ALA A 288 43.66 -23.99 0.09
CA ALA A 288 44.76 -23.26 0.72
C ALA A 288 44.26 -22.06 1.55
N ASN A 289 43.22 -21.37 1.08
CA ASN A 289 42.68 -20.19 1.74
C ASN A 289 41.51 -20.49 2.72
N ARG A 290 41.16 -21.76 2.92
CA ARG A 290 39.99 -22.18 3.73
C ARG A 290 39.94 -21.55 5.13
N ARG A 291 41.09 -21.51 5.81
CA ARG A 291 41.22 -20.98 7.18
C ARG A 291 41.20 -19.45 7.20
N SER A 292 41.88 -18.80 6.26
CA SER A 292 41.94 -17.34 6.17
C SER A 292 40.57 -16.72 5.87
N VAL A 293 39.80 -17.33 4.97
CA VAL A 293 38.43 -16.87 4.65
C VAL A 293 37.47 -17.11 5.81
N MET A 294 37.58 -18.26 6.51
CA MET A 294 36.78 -18.54 7.71
C MET A 294 37.04 -17.49 8.81
N GLN A 295 38.30 -17.15 9.08
CA GLN A 295 38.65 -16.13 10.08
C GLN A 295 38.16 -14.74 9.67
N TRP A 296 38.25 -14.40 8.38
CA TRP A 296 37.71 -13.15 7.85
C TRP A 296 36.18 -13.05 8.03
N LEU A 297 35.44 -14.10 7.66
CA LEU A 297 33.97 -14.16 7.86
C LEU A 297 33.57 -13.99 9.33
N LEU A 298 34.37 -14.54 10.26
CA LEU A 298 34.12 -14.47 11.69
C LEU A 298 34.61 -13.17 12.36
N SER A 299 35.43 -12.37 11.67
CA SER A 299 36.00 -11.12 12.20
C SER A 299 35.06 -9.90 12.11
N THR A 300 33.86 -10.08 11.54
CA THR A 300 32.87 -8.99 11.41
C THR A 300 32.22 -8.71 12.76
N PRO A 301 32.33 -7.49 13.33
CA PRO A 301 31.61 -7.12 14.54
C PRO A 301 30.16 -6.83 14.15
N ASP A 302 29.18 -7.68 14.52
CA ASP A 302 28.16 -7.32 15.54
C ASP A 302 27.00 -8.33 15.73
N HIS A 303 26.43 -8.25 16.95
CA HIS A 303 25.14 -8.65 17.53
C HIS A 303 24.51 -10.05 17.31
N SER A 304 24.61 -10.85 18.38
CA SER A 304 23.52 -11.62 19.02
C SER A 304 22.94 -12.87 18.32
N ALA A 305 22.91 -13.98 19.07
CA ALA A 305 22.22 -15.25 18.85
C ALA A 305 22.63 -16.16 17.65
N ARG A 306 23.25 -15.65 16.59
CA ARG A 306 23.60 -16.45 15.38
C ARG A 306 24.96 -17.16 15.39
N HIS A 307 25.65 -17.18 16.53
CA HIS A 307 27.05 -17.59 16.58
C HIS A 307 27.33 -19.04 16.17
N ARG A 308 26.35 -19.95 16.35
CA ARG A 308 26.51 -21.39 16.01
C ARG A 308 26.30 -21.67 14.52
N GLN A 309 25.24 -21.13 13.93
CA GLN A 309 24.91 -21.36 12.50
C GLN A 309 25.88 -20.63 11.57
N VAL A 310 26.26 -19.39 11.89
CA VAL A 310 27.24 -18.63 11.10
C VAL A 310 28.61 -19.30 11.17
N ARG A 311 29.03 -19.79 12.33
CA ARG A 311 30.28 -20.55 12.47
C ARG A 311 30.23 -21.88 11.72
N PHE A 312 29.09 -22.57 11.72
CA PHE A 312 28.88 -23.80 10.95
C PHE A 312 29.01 -23.56 9.44
N MET A 313 28.37 -22.51 8.91
CA MET A 313 28.44 -22.13 7.50
C MET A 313 29.83 -21.60 7.12
N ALA A 314 30.43 -20.75 7.94
CA ALA A 314 31.77 -20.20 7.72
C ALA A 314 32.86 -21.26 7.83
N ALA A 315 32.69 -22.35 8.58
CA ALA A 315 33.63 -23.46 8.60
C ALA A 315 33.55 -24.33 7.34
N ARG A 316 32.35 -24.44 6.74
CA ARG A 316 32.06 -25.33 5.60
C ARG A 316 31.93 -24.63 4.25
N TRP A 317 32.26 -23.33 4.17
CA TRP A 317 32.13 -22.51 2.95
C TRP A 317 32.83 -23.11 1.72
N HIS A 318 33.92 -23.84 1.93
CA HIS A 318 34.71 -24.43 0.86
C HIS A 318 33.96 -25.57 0.15
N TRP A 319 33.06 -26.30 0.81
CA TRP A 319 32.33 -27.42 0.18
C TRP A 319 31.36 -26.95 -0.92
N PRO A 320 30.45 -25.98 -0.68
CA PRO A 320 29.62 -25.42 -1.75
C PRO A 320 30.44 -24.80 -2.90
N VAL A 321 31.54 -24.12 -2.58
CA VAL A 321 32.42 -23.53 -3.60
C VAL A 321 33.10 -24.62 -4.45
N LEU A 322 33.60 -25.68 -3.83
CA LEU A 322 34.18 -26.82 -4.54
C LEU A 322 33.13 -27.52 -5.42
N ALA A 323 31.92 -27.73 -4.90
CA ALA A 323 30.83 -28.30 -5.68
C ALA A 323 30.48 -27.43 -6.90
N TYR A 324 30.43 -26.11 -6.73
CA TYR A 324 30.18 -25.16 -7.83
C TYR A 324 31.34 -25.11 -8.84
N LEU A 325 32.60 -25.15 -8.38
CA LEU A 325 33.77 -25.19 -9.27
C LEU A 325 33.79 -26.48 -10.10
N THR A 326 33.47 -27.61 -9.48
CA THR A 326 33.31 -28.89 -10.17
C THR A 326 32.17 -28.84 -11.18
N PHE A 327 31.02 -28.26 -10.81
CA PHE A 327 29.91 -28.02 -11.75
C PHE A 327 30.33 -27.15 -12.93
N LEU A 328 31.06 -26.05 -12.68
CA LEU A 328 31.54 -25.15 -13.72
C LEU A 328 32.55 -25.85 -14.65
N PHE A 329 33.40 -26.74 -14.12
CA PHE A 329 34.27 -27.59 -14.92
C PHE A 329 33.48 -28.50 -15.88
N PHE A 330 32.41 -29.14 -15.38
CA PHE A 330 31.52 -29.94 -16.23
C PHE A 330 30.81 -29.10 -17.30
N VAL A 331 30.39 -27.87 -16.98
CA VAL A 331 29.80 -26.95 -17.96
C VAL A 331 30.76 -26.63 -19.11
N VAL A 332 32.05 -26.40 -18.80
CA VAL A 332 33.10 -26.13 -19.80
C VAL A 332 33.40 -27.37 -20.65
N LEU A 333 33.31 -28.56 -20.07
CA LEU A 333 33.66 -29.81 -20.74
C LEU A 333 32.56 -30.30 -21.72
N ILE A 334 31.29 -30.03 -21.41
CA ILE A 334 30.13 -30.55 -22.16
C ILE A 334 29.69 -29.60 -23.29
N GLY A 335 30.08 -28.33 -23.24
CA GLY A 335 29.48 -27.27 -24.05
C GLY A 335 30.48 -26.36 -24.75
N PRO A 336 30.04 -25.66 -25.81
CA PRO A 336 30.81 -24.57 -26.40
C PRO A 336 31.05 -23.47 -25.35
N ALA A 337 32.12 -22.68 -25.54
CA ALA A 337 32.56 -21.64 -24.61
C ALA A 337 31.44 -20.66 -24.21
N GLU A 338 30.45 -20.43 -25.08
CA GLU A 338 29.28 -19.58 -24.82
C GLU A 338 28.42 -20.04 -23.62
N ARG A 339 28.36 -21.36 -23.33
CA ARG A 339 27.59 -21.87 -22.18
C ARG A 339 28.19 -21.46 -20.84
N LEU A 340 29.52 -21.35 -20.77
CA LEU A 340 30.21 -20.87 -19.58
C LEU A 340 29.77 -19.43 -19.27
N PHE A 341 29.70 -18.57 -20.28
CA PHE A 341 29.27 -17.18 -20.10
C PHE A 341 27.83 -17.08 -19.60
N LEU A 342 26.91 -17.88 -20.15
CA LEU A 342 25.50 -17.91 -19.72
C LEU A 342 25.34 -18.34 -18.26
N VAL A 343 26.04 -19.41 -17.84
CA VAL A 343 26.00 -19.90 -16.45
C VAL A 343 26.64 -18.89 -15.50
N LEU A 344 27.74 -18.24 -15.91
CA LEU A 344 28.41 -17.22 -15.10
C LEU A 344 27.54 -15.96 -14.95
N SER A 345 26.85 -15.53 -16.02
CA SER A 345 25.92 -14.40 -15.95
C SER A 345 24.71 -14.69 -15.07
N ALA A 346 24.13 -15.89 -15.15
CA ALA A 346 23.05 -16.32 -14.26
C ALA A 346 23.50 -16.33 -12.79
N SER A 347 24.71 -16.84 -12.54
CA SER A 347 25.31 -16.85 -11.21
C SER A 347 25.58 -15.43 -10.68
N ALA A 348 26.01 -14.52 -11.56
CA ALA A 348 26.21 -13.11 -11.23
C ALA A 348 24.89 -12.40 -10.91
N GLN A 349 23.83 -12.64 -11.68
CA GLN A 349 22.49 -12.10 -11.40
C GLN A 349 21.96 -12.59 -10.04
N ALA A 350 22.09 -13.89 -9.76
CA ALA A 350 21.72 -14.45 -8.46
C ALA A 350 22.52 -13.83 -7.31
N PHE A 351 23.84 -13.67 -7.49
CA PHE A 351 24.69 -13.03 -6.49
C PHE A 351 24.29 -11.58 -6.21
N VAL A 352 24.00 -10.80 -7.26
CA VAL A 352 23.54 -9.41 -7.16
C VAL A 352 22.18 -9.35 -6.44
N ALA A 353 21.22 -10.19 -6.83
CA ALA A 353 19.91 -10.26 -6.19
C ALA A 353 20.02 -10.58 -4.68
N ILE A 354 20.87 -11.54 -4.32
CA ILE A 354 21.15 -11.89 -2.91
C ILE A 354 21.79 -10.71 -2.17
N LEU A 355 22.80 -10.06 -2.76
CA LEU A 355 23.51 -8.95 -2.14
C LEU A 355 22.57 -7.78 -1.83
N PHE A 356 21.80 -7.33 -2.83
CA PHE A 356 20.82 -6.26 -2.65
C PHE A 356 19.70 -6.66 -1.69
N GLY A 357 19.19 -7.88 -1.83
CA GLY A 357 18.15 -8.45 -0.97
C GLY A 357 18.52 -8.45 0.50
N LEU A 358 19.72 -8.94 0.82
CA LEU A 358 20.24 -8.98 2.19
C LEU A 358 20.55 -7.57 2.71
N ALA A 359 21.06 -6.67 1.87
CA ALA A 359 21.31 -5.28 2.27
C ALA A 359 20.02 -4.54 2.65
N ILE A 360 18.96 -4.68 1.84
CA ILE A 360 17.64 -4.09 2.12
C ILE A 360 17.03 -4.74 3.37
N ALA A 361 17.12 -6.08 3.48
CA ALA A 361 16.61 -6.80 4.64
C ALA A 361 17.31 -6.41 5.96
N ASP A 362 18.61 -6.11 5.91
CA ASP A 362 19.40 -5.62 7.05
C ASP A 362 19.05 -4.17 7.41
N TRP A 363 18.89 -3.31 6.40
CA TRP A 363 18.41 -1.94 6.60
C TRP A 363 17.02 -1.91 7.27
N LEU A 364 16.10 -2.76 6.81
CA LEU A 364 14.79 -2.96 7.43
C LEU A 364 14.90 -3.50 8.86
N ALA A 365 15.79 -4.45 9.13
CA ALA A 365 16.00 -4.99 10.48
C ALA A 365 16.49 -3.91 11.47
N ARG A 366 17.35 -3.00 11.01
CA ARG A 366 17.78 -1.82 11.79
C ARG A 366 16.64 -0.83 12.02
N ALA A 367 15.76 -0.63 11.03
CA ALA A 367 14.58 0.20 11.20
C ALA A 367 13.57 -0.39 12.21
N VAL A 368 13.35 -1.71 12.15
CA VAL A 368 12.48 -2.46 13.09
C VAL A 368 12.96 -2.31 14.54
N THR A 369 14.28 -2.39 14.77
CA THR A 369 14.86 -2.33 16.13
C THR A 369 14.95 -0.92 16.70
N LYS A 370 15.14 0.11 15.86
CA LYS A 370 15.10 1.51 16.32
C LYS A 370 13.69 1.97 16.71
N GLY A 371 12.66 1.40 16.11
CA GLY A 371 11.28 1.86 16.28
C GLY A 371 11.06 3.28 15.75
N VAL A 372 9.83 3.76 15.85
CA VAL A 372 9.45 5.15 15.55
C VAL A 372 9.42 5.92 16.87
N ARG A 373 10.32 6.88 17.03
CA ARG A 373 10.27 7.86 18.14
C ARG A 373 9.55 9.11 17.65
N LEU A 374 8.49 9.49 18.33
CA LEU A 374 7.77 10.73 18.04
C LEU A 374 8.54 11.92 18.62
N PRO A 375 8.52 13.10 17.96
CA PRO A 375 9.11 14.30 18.53
C PRO A 375 8.43 14.66 19.86
N GLU A 376 9.19 15.23 20.82
CA GLU A 376 8.78 15.41 22.22
C GLU A 376 7.44 16.14 22.36
N ASN A 377 7.22 17.18 21.54
CA ASN A 377 5.97 17.94 21.47
C ASN A 377 4.72 17.11 21.12
N VAL A 378 4.85 16.02 20.36
CA VAL A 378 3.75 15.12 20.01
C VAL A 378 3.58 14.04 21.07
N ASN A 379 4.69 13.54 21.63
CA ASN A 379 4.65 12.51 22.67
C ASN A 379 4.03 13.01 23.98
N GLU A 380 4.29 14.27 24.35
CA GLU A 380 3.67 14.93 25.51
C GLU A 380 2.14 15.03 25.37
N ARG A 381 1.65 15.29 24.15
CA ARG A 381 0.21 15.43 23.88
C ARG A 381 -0.50 14.07 23.77
N LEU A 382 0.20 13.06 23.25
CA LEU A 382 -0.34 11.74 22.92
C LEU A 382 0.63 10.61 23.33
N PRO A 383 0.84 10.36 24.64
CA PRO A 383 1.83 9.40 25.12
C PRO A 383 1.53 7.94 24.73
N LEU A 384 0.27 7.63 24.41
CA LEU A 384 -0.15 6.29 23.96
C LEU A 384 0.07 6.09 22.44
N LEU A 385 0.26 7.15 21.66
CA LEU A 385 0.46 7.08 20.21
C LEU A 385 1.77 6.37 19.88
N GLU A 386 2.86 6.70 20.60
CA GLU A 386 4.16 6.06 20.39
C GLU A 386 4.07 4.53 20.59
N ARG A 387 3.39 4.08 21.66
CA ARG A 387 3.18 2.64 21.93
C ARG A 387 2.37 1.96 20.84
N ARG A 388 1.30 2.59 20.34
CA ARG A 388 0.44 2.02 19.29
C ARG A 388 1.18 1.94 17.95
N VAL A 389 1.87 3.01 17.54
CA VAL A 389 2.69 3.06 16.32
C VAL A 389 3.79 2.00 16.38
N ASN A 390 4.50 1.89 17.51
CA ASN A 390 5.52 0.86 17.71
C ASN A 390 4.95 -0.55 17.90
N GLY A 391 3.63 -0.71 18.05
CA GLY A 391 2.97 -2.00 17.97
C GLY A 391 2.80 -2.51 16.53
N LEU A 392 2.53 -1.61 15.57
CA LEU A 392 2.29 -1.99 14.17
C LEU A 392 3.52 -1.85 13.27
N VAL A 393 4.21 -0.71 13.31
CA VAL A 393 5.29 -0.39 12.36
C VAL A 393 6.37 -1.48 12.34
N PRO A 394 6.88 -1.98 13.49
CA PRO A 394 7.82 -3.09 13.50
C PRO A 394 7.27 -4.38 12.88
N ARG A 395 5.97 -4.68 13.09
CA ARG A 395 5.33 -5.87 12.50
C ARG A 395 5.22 -5.76 10.98
N PHE A 396 4.78 -4.60 10.48
CA PHE A 396 4.70 -4.33 9.04
C PHE A 396 6.09 -4.39 8.39
N LEU A 397 7.09 -3.75 8.98
CA LEU A 397 8.47 -3.80 8.47
C LEU A 397 9.07 -5.22 8.53
N THR A 398 8.66 -6.04 9.52
CA THR A 398 9.05 -7.46 9.59
C THR A 398 8.40 -8.28 8.48
N LEU A 399 7.11 -8.07 8.19
CA LEU A 399 6.42 -8.71 7.06
C LEU A 399 7.05 -8.29 5.72
N LEU A 400 7.33 -6.99 5.55
CA LEU A 400 8.00 -6.47 4.37
C LEU A 400 9.39 -7.09 4.18
N ARG A 401 10.16 -7.24 5.27
CA ARG A 401 11.45 -7.93 5.25
C ARG A 401 11.30 -9.39 4.81
N LEU A 402 10.31 -10.11 5.30
CA LEU A 402 10.04 -11.50 4.89
C LEU A 402 9.63 -11.58 3.41
N MET A 403 8.80 -10.65 2.94
CA MET A 403 8.43 -10.56 1.52
C MET A 403 9.64 -10.30 0.62
N ILE A 404 10.55 -9.40 1.02
CA ILE A 404 11.77 -9.11 0.26
C ILE A 404 12.69 -10.34 0.23
N LEU A 405 12.86 -11.05 1.35
CA LEU A 405 13.65 -12.29 1.38
C LEU A 405 13.03 -13.37 0.49
N ALA A 406 11.70 -13.50 0.49
CA ALA A 406 10.99 -14.42 -0.39
C ALA A 406 11.14 -14.03 -1.88
N ALA A 407 11.06 -12.73 -2.20
CA ALA A 407 11.26 -12.22 -3.56
C ALA A 407 12.70 -12.47 -4.05
N VAL A 408 13.70 -12.28 -3.18
CA VAL A 408 15.11 -12.56 -3.48
C VAL A 408 15.31 -14.05 -3.73
N LEU A 409 14.73 -14.91 -2.90
CA LEU A 409 14.77 -16.36 -3.11
C LEU A 409 14.12 -16.74 -4.45
N ALA A 410 12.96 -16.17 -4.76
CA ALA A 410 12.26 -16.40 -6.02
C ALA A 410 13.13 -15.95 -7.22
N MET A 411 13.77 -14.77 -7.13
CA MET A 411 14.67 -14.26 -8.17
C MET A 411 15.90 -15.17 -8.36
N VAL A 412 16.43 -15.76 -7.29
CA VAL A 412 17.52 -16.75 -7.38
C VAL A 412 17.05 -18.03 -8.07
N VAL A 413 15.87 -18.54 -7.72
CA VAL A 413 15.27 -19.72 -8.39
C VAL A 413 15.07 -19.45 -9.88
N SER A 414 14.65 -18.23 -10.23
CA SER A 414 14.52 -17.78 -11.62
C SER A 414 15.86 -17.67 -12.33
N ALA A 415 16.89 -17.12 -11.69
CA ALA A 415 18.24 -17.03 -12.26
C ALA A 415 18.85 -18.41 -12.56
N ILE A 416 18.54 -19.43 -11.76
CA ILE A 416 19.01 -20.82 -11.99
C ILE A 416 18.22 -21.51 -13.12
N GLY A 417 17.15 -20.90 -13.62
CA GLY A 417 16.31 -21.46 -14.68
C GLY A 417 15.35 -22.55 -14.21
N LEU A 418 15.14 -22.68 -12.90
CA LEU A 418 14.20 -23.65 -12.32
C LEU A 418 12.73 -23.23 -12.51
N PHE A 419 12.45 -21.92 -12.43
CA PHE A 419 11.10 -21.37 -12.58
C PHE A 419 11.14 -19.90 -13.02
N ASP A 420 10.42 -19.54 -14.08
CA ASP A 420 10.30 -18.15 -14.51
C ASP A 420 9.32 -17.38 -13.61
N VAL A 421 9.85 -16.82 -12.52
CA VAL A 421 9.09 -16.04 -11.54
C VAL A 421 8.54 -14.76 -12.16
N VAL A 422 9.28 -14.12 -13.05
CA VAL A 422 8.85 -12.86 -13.68
C VAL A 422 7.67 -13.13 -14.60
N GLY A 423 7.77 -14.16 -15.45
CA GLY A 423 6.64 -14.61 -16.27
C GLY A 423 5.44 -15.05 -15.45
N ALA A 424 5.65 -15.75 -14.32
CA ALA A 424 4.57 -16.15 -13.42
C ALA A 424 3.88 -14.96 -12.75
N LEU A 425 4.63 -13.92 -12.34
CA LEU A 425 4.07 -12.69 -11.77
C LEU A 425 3.30 -11.86 -12.81
N GLN A 426 3.76 -11.86 -14.07
CA GLN A 426 3.08 -11.18 -15.17
C GLN A 426 1.87 -11.96 -15.72
N SER A 427 1.71 -13.23 -15.34
CA SER A 427 0.52 -14.00 -15.69
C SER A 427 -0.75 -13.36 -15.08
N ARG A 428 -1.91 -13.59 -15.70
CA ARG A 428 -3.20 -13.08 -15.18
C ARG A 428 -3.44 -13.49 -13.72
N ILE A 429 -3.04 -14.70 -13.36
CA ILE A 429 -3.16 -15.24 -11.99
C ILE A 429 -2.17 -14.53 -11.06
N GLY A 430 -0.93 -14.32 -11.51
CA GLY A 430 0.09 -13.59 -10.76
C GLY A 430 -0.28 -12.14 -10.47
N LEU A 431 -0.80 -11.43 -11.48
CA LEU A 431 -1.28 -10.06 -11.33
C LEU A 431 -2.52 -9.98 -10.42
N ALA A 432 -3.47 -10.90 -10.56
CA ALA A 432 -4.64 -10.95 -9.69
C ALA A 432 -4.24 -11.23 -8.22
N PHE A 433 -3.35 -12.19 -7.99
CA PHE A 433 -2.89 -12.54 -6.65
C PHE A 433 -2.08 -11.41 -5.99
N THR A 434 -1.10 -10.87 -6.71
CA THR A 434 -0.28 -9.76 -6.19
C THR A 434 -1.10 -8.49 -5.99
N GLY A 435 -2.01 -8.19 -6.91
CA GLY A 435 -2.98 -7.11 -6.79
C GLY A 435 -3.88 -7.29 -5.56
N ALA A 436 -4.47 -8.47 -5.37
CA ALA A 436 -5.31 -8.77 -4.21
C ALA A 436 -4.55 -8.61 -2.89
N VAL A 437 -3.34 -9.17 -2.78
CA VAL A 437 -2.50 -9.04 -1.58
C VAL A 437 -2.13 -7.59 -1.31
N ALA A 438 -1.74 -6.82 -2.35
CA ALA A 438 -1.40 -5.41 -2.21
C ALA A 438 -2.62 -4.57 -1.78
N SER A 439 -3.78 -4.78 -2.41
CA SER A 439 -5.03 -4.11 -2.06
C SER A 439 -5.47 -4.43 -0.63
N VAL A 440 -5.43 -5.70 -0.21
CA VAL A 440 -5.76 -6.09 1.17
C VAL A 440 -4.80 -5.43 2.18
N LEU A 441 -3.50 -5.43 1.92
CA LEU A 441 -2.53 -4.74 2.78
C LEU A 441 -2.81 -3.23 2.85
N ALA A 442 -3.15 -2.60 1.73
CA ALA A 442 -3.50 -1.18 1.68
C ALA A 442 -4.79 -0.88 2.46
N ILE A 443 -5.83 -1.70 2.32
CA ILE A 443 -7.09 -1.58 3.07
C ILE A 443 -6.81 -1.71 4.58
N LEU A 444 -6.06 -2.72 5.00
CA LEU A 444 -5.72 -2.92 6.41
C LEU A 444 -4.88 -1.78 6.98
N LEU A 445 -3.93 -1.27 6.20
CA LEU A 445 -3.12 -0.11 6.59
C LEU A 445 -4.00 1.14 6.75
N PHE A 446 -4.90 1.40 5.81
CA PHE A 446 -5.82 2.54 5.86
C PHE A 446 -6.80 2.41 7.02
N ALA A 447 -7.39 1.23 7.23
CA ALA A 447 -8.30 0.97 8.34
C ALA A 447 -7.61 1.17 9.70
N TYR A 448 -6.38 0.69 9.84
CA TYR A 448 -5.59 0.91 11.04
C TYR A 448 -5.25 2.40 11.23
N ALA A 449 -4.87 3.10 10.17
CA ALA A 449 -4.59 4.54 10.22
C ALA A 449 -5.83 5.34 10.65
N ALA A 450 -7.00 5.03 10.09
CA ALA A 450 -8.28 5.63 10.47
C ALA A 450 -8.63 5.33 11.94
N TRP A 451 -8.46 4.08 12.38
CA TRP A 451 -8.68 3.69 13.77
C TRP A 451 -7.73 4.40 14.73
N LEU A 452 -6.46 4.51 14.36
CA LEU A 452 -5.44 5.20 15.15
C LEU A 452 -5.75 6.69 15.24
N ALA A 453 -6.14 7.33 14.13
CA ALA A 453 -6.51 8.74 14.08
C ALA A 453 -7.73 9.02 14.96
N LEU A 454 -8.81 8.22 14.82
CA LEU A 454 -10.01 8.32 15.65
C LEU A 454 -9.69 8.19 17.13
N THR A 455 -8.96 7.14 17.51
CA THR A 455 -8.64 6.86 18.92
C THR A 455 -7.74 7.95 19.49
N SER A 456 -6.77 8.43 18.71
CA SER A 456 -5.86 9.50 19.15
C SER A 456 -6.59 10.84 19.29
N TRP A 457 -7.56 11.12 18.42
CA TRP A 457 -8.41 12.31 18.53
C TRP A 457 -9.28 12.26 19.80
N VAL A 458 -9.88 11.10 20.11
CA VAL A 458 -10.63 10.90 21.36
C VAL A 458 -9.73 11.05 22.58
N ASP A 459 -8.57 10.40 22.59
CA ASP A 459 -7.62 10.47 23.71
C ASP A 459 -7.08 11.90 23.89
N TYR A 460 -6.83 12.64 22.79
CA TYR A 460 -6.46 14.06 22.83
C TYR A 460 -7.55 14.91 23.48
N ARG A 461 -8.81 14.69 23.09
CA ARG A 461 -9.94 15.47 23.62
C ARG A 461 -10.22 15.20 25.09
N LEU A 462 -9.93 13.98 25.56
CA LEU A 462 -10.10 13.57 26.95
C LEU A 462 -8.89 13.91 27.84
N ASN A 463 -7.78 14.40 27.28
CA ASN A 463 -6.58 14.69 28.04
C ASN A 463 -6.69 16.04 28.79
N PRO A 464 -6.71 16.07 30.14
CA PRO A 464 -6.92 17.29 30.92
C PRO A 464 -5.76 18.30 30.85
N ALA A 465 -4.57 17.90 30.38
CA ALA A 465 -3.39 18.79 30.30
C ALA A 465 -3.37 19.70 29.04
N PHE A 466 -4.10 19.33 27.99
CA PHE A 466 -4.10 20.05 26.70
C PHE A 466 -5.51 20.25 26.10
N GLY A 467 -6.51 19.49 26.56
CA GLY A 467 -7.92 19.65 26.23
C GLY A 467 -8.71 20.40 27.31
N SER A 468 -10.00 20.63 27.06
CA SER A 468 -10.93 21.07 28.10
C SER A 468 -11.10 19.96 29.15
N ILE A 469 -11.31 20.31 30.42
CA ILE A 469 -11.66 19.35 31.47
C ILE A 469 -12.96 18.65 31.05
N ALA A 470 -12.84 17.44 30.53
CA ALA A 470 -13.97 16.69 29.99
C ALA A 470 -14.91 16.34 31.14
N THR A 471 -16.19 16.67 30.98
CA THR A 471 -17.20 16.24 31.97
C THR A 471 -17.32 14.72 31.98
N SER A 472 -17.80 14.13 33.08
CA SER A 472 -18.06 12.68 33.13
C SER A 472 -18.99 12.21 32.00
N ARG A 473 -19.91 13.09 31.57
CA ARG A 473 -20.79 12.84 30.42
C ARG A 473 -20.03 12.81 29.10
N GLU A 474 -19.14 13.77 28.87
CA GLU A 474 -18.33 13.87 27.64
C GLU A 474 -17.38 12.68 27.51
N THR A 475 -16.80 12.23 28.63
CA THR A 475 -15.95 11.02 28.70
C THR A 475 -16.71 9.76 28.27
N THR A 476 -17.92 9.57 28.80
CA THR A 476 -18.77 8.43 28.46
C THR A 476 -19.19 8.49 26.98
N LEU A 477 -19.61 9.64 26.48
CA LEU A 477 -20.04 9.82 25.08
C LEU A 477 -18.90 9.55 24.09
N LEU A 478 -17.72 10.13 24.31
CA LEU A 478 -16.56 9.94 23.44
C LEU A 478 -16.05 8.50 23.48
N THR A 479 -16.14 7.83 24.62
CA THR A 479 -15.80 6.39 24.74
C THR A 479 -16.78 5.52 23.96
N LEU A 480 -18.09 5.79 24.04
CA LEU A 480 -19.11 5.08 23.26
C LEU A 480 -18.91 5.31 21.75
N LEU A 481 -18.63 6.55 21.33
CA LEU A 481 -18.34 6.89 19.94
C LEU A 481 -17.11 6.15 19.42
N ARG A 482 -16.02 6.12 20.21
CA ARG A 482 -14.81 5.37 19.86
C ARG A 482 -15.11 3.90 19.61
N ASN A 483 -15.89 3.27 20.51
CA ASN A 483 -16.21 1.85 20.41
C ASN A 483 -17.09 1.57 19.18
N ALA A 484 -18.15 2.37 18.97
CA ALA A 484 -19.03 2.23 17.81
C ALA A 484 -18.28 2.42 16.48
N ALA A 485 -17.46 3.46 16.36
CA ALA A 485 -16.68 3.72 15.16
C ALA A 485 -15.57 2.67 14.96
N THR A 486 -14.98 2.12 16.02
CA THR A 486 -14.05 0.97 15.91
C THR A 486 -14.74 -0.24 15.30
N ILE A 487 -15.93 -0.59 15.77
CA ILE A 487 -16.71 -1.71 15.21
C ILE A 487 -17.02 -1.46 13.72
N ALA A 488 -17.45 -0.25 13.37
CA ALA A 488 -17.74 0.12 11.99
C ALA A 488 -16.50 0.01 11.08
N ILE A 489 -15.35 0.54 11.51
CA ILE A 489 -14.08 0.45 10.75
C ILE A 489 -13.68 -1.01 10.52
N VAL A 490 -13.79 -1.86 11.55
CA VAL A 490 -13.45 -3.29 11.45
C VAL A 490 -14.37 -4.01 10.46
N VAL A 491 -15.69 -3.79 10.53
CA VAL A 491 -16.66 -4.41 9.63
C VAL A 491 -16.41 -4.00 8.18
N VAL A 492 -16.23 -2.70 7.92
CA VAL A 492 -15.97 -2.17 6.56
C VAL A 492 -14.63 -2.68 6.02
N ALA A 493 -13.57 -2.67 6.83
CA ALA A 493 -12.26 -3.17 6.44
C ALA A 493 -12.30 -4.67 6.12
N LEU A 494 -13.05 -5.45 6.90
CA LEU A 494 -13.25 -6.87 6.66
C LEU A 494 -13.97 -7.10 5.33
N MET A 495 -15.10 -6.42 5.09
CA MET A 495 -15.85 -6.54 3.84
C MET A 495 -14.98 -6.21 2.62
N PHE A 496 -14.26 -5.08 2.62
CA PHE A 496 -13.38 -4.74 1.50
C PHE A 496 -12.23 -5.74 1.33
N SER A 497 -11.68 -6.27 2.43
CA SER A 497 -10.62 -7.29 2.34
C SER A 497 -11.15 -8.57 1.70
N LEU A 498 -12.36 -9.02 2.06
CA LEU A 498 -13.00 -10.20 1.46
C LEU A 498 -13.27 -9.99 -0.04
N SER A 499 -13.74 -8.80 -0.44
CA SER A 499 -13.99 -8.47 -1.85
C SER A 499 -12.72 -8.55 -2.70
N GLN A 500 -11.57 -8.10 -2.18
CA GLN A 500 -10.29 -8.22 -2.88
C GLN A 500 -9.79 -9.66 -3.01
N LEU A 501 -10.24 -10.56 -2.13
CA LEU A 501 -9.97 -11.99 -2.23
C LEU A 501 -10.91 -12.71 -3.21
N GLY A 502 -11.80 -11.97 -3.89
CA GLY A 502 -12.77 -12.52 -4.84
C GLY A 502 -14.00 -13.15 -4.18
N LEU A 503 -14.20 -12.93 -2.87
CA LEU A 503 -15.40 -13.37 -2.18
C LEU A 503 -16.54 -12.38 -2.44
N ASP A 504 -17.72 -12.90 -2.80
CA ASP A 504 -18.91 -12.08 -2.98
C ASP A 504 -19.36 -11.49 -1.64
N ILE A 505 -19.35 -10.16 -1.56
CA ILE A 505 -19.75 -9.41 -0.38
C ILE A 505 -21.24 -9.07 -0.37
N ALA A 506 -22.00 -9.37 -1.44
CA ALA A 506 -23.42 -9.06 -1.51
C ALA A 506 -24.24 -9.65 -0.34
N PRO A 507 -24.02 -10.92 0.10
CA PRO A 507 -24.73 -11.45 1.27
C PRO A 507 -24.36 -10.74 2.59
N LEU A 508 -23.10 -10.34 2.75
CA LEU A 508 -22.64 -9.57 3.91
C LEU A 508 -23.24 -8.17 3.89
N LEU A 509 -23.25 -7.52 2.73
CA LEU A 509 -23.84 -6.19 2.54
C LEU A 509 -25.36 -6.21 2.78
N ALA A 510 -26.05 -7.25 2.31
CA ALA A 510 -27.48 -7.45 2.57
C ALA A 510 -27.75 -7.61 4.07
N SER A 511 -26.95 -8.44 4.76
CA SER A 511 -27.08 -8.67 6.21
C SER A 511 -26.77 -7.40 7.02
N ALA A 512 -25.72 -6.67 6.65
CA ALA A 512 -25.38 -5.37 7.22
C ALA A 512 -26.48 -4.33 6.94
N GLY A 513 -27.13 -4.40 5.77
CA GLY A 513 -28.27 -3.56 5.40
C GLY A 513 -29.49 -3.79 6.30
N VAL A 514 -29.85 -5.05 6.58
CA VAL A 514 -30.93 -5.40 7.51
C VAL A 514 -30.64 -4.91 8.93
N LEU A 515 -29.41 -5.11 9.41
CA LEU A 515 -28.99 -4.58 10.71
C LEU A 515 -29.03 -3.04 10.74
N GLY A 516 -28.59 -2.40 9.66
CA GLY A 516 -28.65 -0.96 9.47
C GLY A 516 -30.09 -0.42 9.49
N LEU A 517 -31.03 -1.13 8.87
CA LEU A 517 -32.46 -0.79 8.89
C LEU A 517 -33.02 -0.87 10.32
N ALA A 518 -32.69 -1.92 11.08
CA ALA A 518 -33.11 -2.06 12.47
C ALA A 518 -32.59 -0.92 13.35
N ILE A 519 -31.30 -0.56 13.20
CA ILE A 519 -30.71 0.58 13.92
C ILE A 519 -31.35 1.90 13.47
N GLY A 520 -31.61 2.06 12.17
CA GLY A 520 -32.25 3.24 11.59
C GLY A 520 -33.66 3.47 12.17
N PHE A 521 -34.48 2.42 12.24
CA PHE A 521 -35.80 2.51 12.87
C PHE A 521 -35.70 2.80 14.37
N GLY A 522 -34.74 2.22 15.09
CA GLY A 522 -34.53 2.53 16.52
C GLY A 522 -34.08 3.97 16.77
N ALA A 523 -33.33 4.57 15.83
CA ALA A 523 -32.81 5.93 15.94
C ALA A 523 -33.72 7.02 15.31
N GLN A 524 -34.81 6.63 14.64
CA GLN A 524 -35.66 7.54 13.87
C GLN A 524 -36.15 8.74 14.68
N LYS A 525 -36.64 8.50 15.91
CA LYS A 525 -37.14 9.57 16.79
C LYS A 525 -36.05 10.55 17.23
N LEU A 526 -34.82 10.07 17.45
CA LEU A 526 -33.70 10.94 17.78
C LEU A 526 -33.37 11.88 16.61
N VAL A 527 -33.39 11.37 15.38
CA VAL A 527 -33.14 12.21 14.19
C VAL A 527 -34.26 13.23 14.01
N GLN A 528 -35.53 12.81 14.20
CA GLN A 528 -36.68 13.72 14.19
C GLN A 528 -36.55 14.82 15.24
N ASP A 529 -36.16 14.48 16.48
CA ASP A 529 -35.92 15.46 17.55
C ASP A 529 -34.89 16.52 17.15
N VAL A 530 -33.76 16.09 16.58
CA VAL A 530 -32.66 16.99 16.20
C VAL A 530 -33.09 17.94 15.08
N ILE A 531 -33.78 17.41 14.06
CA ILE A 531 -34.27 18.21 12.93
C ILE A 531 -35.30 19.24 13.44
N ASN A 532 -36.29 18.80 14.21
CA ASN A 532 -37.30 19.69 14.79
C ASN A 532 -36.67 20.76 15.69
N GLY A 533 -35.69 20.38 16.52
CA GLY A 533 -34.96 21.31 17.38
C GLY A 533 -34.18 22.37 16.61
N VAL A 534 -33.55 22.01 15.49
CA VAL A 534 -32.89 22.97 14.60
C VAL A 534 -33.89 23.95 14.00
N PHE A 535 -35.05 23.49 13.52
CA PHE A 535 -36.09 24.38 13.00
C PHE A 535 -36.63 25.35 14.06
N ILE A 536 -36.89 24.86 15.27
CA ILE A 536 -37.34 25.71 16.40
C ILE A 536 -36.33 26.84 16.66
N GLN A 537 -35.02 26.56 16.62
CA GLN A 537 -34.01 27.60 16.80
C GLN A 537 -33.85 28.53 15.60
N LEU A 538 -33.94 28.02 14.37
CA LEU A 538 -33.84 28.84 13.16
C LEU A 538 -35.01 29.80 13.01
N GLU A 539 -36.22 29.36 13.35
CA GLU A 539 -37.43 30.19 13.34
C GLU A 539 -37.56 31.07 14.59
N ASN A 540 -36.65 30.88 15.56
CA ASN A 540 -36.68 31.54 16.86
C ASN A 540 -38.05 31.37 17.55
N ALA A 541 -38.67 30.18 17.44
CA ALA A 541 -40.04 29.95 17.90
C ALA A 541 -40.17 29.91 19.44
N ILE A 542 -39.09 29.50 20.12
CA ILE A 542 -39.01 29.38 21.58
C ILE A 542 -37.65 29.89 22.04
N ASN A 543 -37.64 30.72 23.08
CA ASN A 543 -36.42 31.14 23.76
C ASN A 543 -36.39 30.68 25.22
N VAL A 544 -35.19 30.64 25.79
CA VAL A 544 -35.01 30.46 27.23
C VAL A 544 -35.59 31.68 27.94
N GLY A 545 -36.45 31.44 28.92
CA GLY A 545 -37.23 32.48 29.62
C GLY A 545 -38.66 32.65 29.10
N ASP A 546 -39.01 32.09 27.94
CA ASP A 546 -40.38 32.18 27.42
C ASP A 546 -41.34 31.30 28.25
N VAL A 547 -42.57 31.76 28.46
CA VAL A 547 -43.67 30.95 28.97
C VAL A 547 -44.36 30.29 27.79
N ILE A 548 -44.31 28.96 27.74
CA ILE A 548 -44.88 28.16 26.66
C ILE A 548 -45.85 27.11 27.20
N ALA A 549 -46.79 26.70 26.35
CA ALA A 549 -47.60 25.50 26.54
C ALA A 549 -47.19 24.44 25.51
N VAL A 550 -46.73 23.29 25.99
CA VAL A 550 -46.22 22.21 25.15
C VAL A 550 -46.48 20.85 25.79
N GLY A 551 -46.91 19.86 25.00
CA GLY A 551 -47.18 18.50 25.50
C GLY A 551 -48.20 18.45 26.65
N GLY A 552 -49.20 19.35 26.64
CA GLY A 552 -50.21 19.46 27.69
C GLY A 552 -49.74 20.11 29.00
N THR A 553 -48.51 20.63 29.05
CA THR A 553 -47.95 21.32 30.22
C THR A 553 -47.60 22.76 29.88
N THR A 554 -47.88 23.69 30.80
CA THR A 554 -47.54 25.12 30.64
C THR A 554 -46.50 25.51 31.68
N GLY A 555 -45.44 26.21 31.25
CA GLY A 555 -44.38 26.64 32.14
C GLY A 555 -43.35 27.53 31.47
N THR A 556 -42.39 27.99 32.26
CA THR A 556 -41.27 28.83 31.79
C THR A 556 -40.13 27.96 31.29
N VAL A 557 -39.61 28.23 30.10
CA VAL A 557 -38.50 27.50 29.51
C VAL A 557 -37.21 27.81 30.28
N GLU A 558 -36.65 26.81 30.95
CA GLU A 558 -35.36 26.97 31.65
C GLU A 558 -34.18 26.59 30.77
N ARG A 559 -34.36 25.60 29.87
CA ARG A 559 -33.25 25.09 29.07
C ARG A 559 -33.72 24.50 27.75
N LEU A 560 -33.05 24.89 26.67
CA LEU A 560 -33.20 24.28 25.36
C LEU A 560 -31.97 23.42 25.05
N THR A 561 -32.21 22.25 24.47
CA THR A 561 -31.15 21.38 23.92
C THR A 561 -31.45 21.08 22.47
N ILE A 562 -30.54 20.42 21.77
CA ILE A 562 -30.77 20.03 20.37
C ILE A 562 -31.97 19.07 20.17
N ARG A 563 -32.44 18.37 21.21
CA ARG A 563 -33.46 17.31 21.07
C ARG A 563 -34.71 17.49 21.94
N SER A 564 -34.67 18.41 22.89
CA SER A 564 -35.72 18.56 23.90
C SER A 564 -35.72 19.96 24.49
N VAL A 565 -36.90 20.42 24.87
CA VAL A 565 -37.13 21.58 25.72
C VAL A 565 -37.31 21.15 27.16
N SER A 566 -36.82 21.94 28.09
CA SER A 566 -37.07 21.77 29.51
C SER A 566 -37.73 23.02 30.08
N LEU A 567 -38.88 22.83 30.72
CA LEU A 567 -39.71 23.91 31.27
C LEU A 567 -40.07 23.63 32.73
N ARG A 568 -40.25 24.69 33.51
CA ARG A 568 -40.73 24.62 34.89
C ARG A 568 -42.12 25.20 34.99
N ASP A 569 -43.05 24.40 35.52
CA ASP A 569 -44.42 24.84 35.72
C ASP A 569 -44.57 25.76 36.94
N VAL A 570 -45.77 26.31 37.13
CA VAL A 570 -46.11 27.19 38.26
C VAL A 570 -46.09 26.48 39.62
N HIS A 571 -46.15 25.15 39.64
CA HIS A 571 -46.02 24.33 40.84
C HIS A 571 -44.56 23.96 41.16
N GLY A 572 -43.62 24.34 40.29
CA GLY A 572 -42.18 24.12 40.44
C GLY A 572 -41.66 22.81 39.86
N ALA A 573 -42.49 21.99 39.19
CA ALA A 573 -42.06 20.73 38.59
C ALA A 573 -41.28 20.98 37.29
N TYR A 574 -40.21 20.22 37.08
CA TYR A 574 -39.32 20.35 35.93
C TYR A 574 -39.63 19.27 34.89
N HIS A 575 -40.15 19.69 33.75
CA HIS A 575 -40.59 18.83 32.67
C HIS A 575 -39.55 18.81 31.55
N ILE A 576 -39.22 17.62 31.05
CA ILE A 576 -38.32 17.45 29.89
C ILE A 576 -39.13 16.81 28.77
N ILE A 577 -39.31 17.54 27.67
CA ILE A 577 -40.18 17.14 26.57
C ILE A 577 -39.34 17.08 25.28
N SER A 578 -39.35 15.92 24.63
CA SER A 578 -38.72 15.71 23.31
C SER A 578 -39.45 16.45 22.19
N PHE A 579 -38.72 16.94 21.19
CA PHE A 579 -39.35 17.67 20.08
C PHE A 579 -40.16 16.78 19.13
N SER A 580 -39.92 15.47 19.11
CA SER A 580 -40.62 14.47 18.29
C SER A 580 -41.91 13.95 18.93
N SER A 581 -42.20 14.35 20.17
CA SER A 581 -43.46 14.06 20.88
C SER A 581 -44.40 15.26 20.93
N VAL A 582 -44.04 16.35 20.26
CA VAL A 582 -44.78 17.61 20.28
C VAL A 582 -45.15 17.97 18.86
N ASP A 583 -46.45 18.06 18.60
CA ASP A 583 -46.95 18.48 17.29
C ASP A 583 -47.13 20.01 17.20
N MET A 584 -47.40 20.67 18.32
CA MET A 584 -47.65 22.11 18.39
C MET A 584 -47.08 22.73 19.68
N VAL A 585 -46.52 23.93 19.54
CA VAL A 585 -46.01 24.75 20.65
C VAL A 585 -46.79 26.06 20.66
N THR A 586 -47.36 26.41 21.81
CA THR A 586 -47.95 27.74 22.02
C THR A 586 -46.98 28.59 22.83
N ASN A 587 -46.50 29.70 22.26
CA ASN A 587 -45.63 30.65 22.97
C ASN A 587 -46.46 31.85 23.45
N HIS A 588 -46.51 32.08 24.76
CA HIS A 588 -47.27 33.18 25.37
C HIS A 588 -46.47 34.48 25.50
N MET A 589 -45.25 34.52 24.97
CA MET A 589 -44.28 35.62 25.12
C MET A 589 -43.89 36.30 23.81
N ARG A 590 -44.47 35.90 22.67
CA ARG A 590 -44.06 36.41 21.35
C ARG A 590 -44.75 37.73 21.01
N ASP A 591 -43.96 38.75 20.71
CA ASP A 591 -44.34 40.11 20.25
C ASP A 591 -45.23 40.90 21.24
N PHE A 592 -46.43 40.44 21.51
CA PHE A 592 -47.37 41.02 22.49
C PHE A 592 -48.25 39.92 23.09
N SER A 593 -48.81 40.21 24.27
CA SER A 593 -49.76 39.30 24.91
C SER A 593 -51.03 40.06 25.26
N PHE A 594 -52.17 39.40 25.09
CA PHE A 594 -53.44 39.95 25.53
C PHE A 594 -53.80 39.40 26.91
N HIS A 595 -54.23 40.30 27.80
CA HIS A 595 -55.11 39.90 28.88
C HIS A 595 -56.56 39.97 28.38
N VAL A 596 -57.29 38.87 28.49
CA VAL A 596 -58.73 38.83 28.21
C VAL A 596 -59.43 38.69 29.55
N GLY A 597 -60.23 39.69 29.91
CA GLY A 597 -60.98 39.75 31.16
C GLY A 597 -62.46 39.51 30.91
N ASP A 598 -63.02 38.51 31.59
CA ASP A 598 -64.45 38.24 31.63
C ASP A 598 -64.99 38.67 32.99
N ILE A 599 -65.80 39.73 33.00
CA ILE A 599 -66.23 40.43 34.20
C ILE A 599 -67.75 40.34 34.28
N GLY A 600 -68.27 39.72 35.33
CA GLY A 600 -69.71 39.57 35.54
C GLY A 600 -70.32 40.77 36.26
N ILE A 601 -71.49 41.20 35.82
CA ILE A 601 -72.40 42.12 36.54
C ILE A 601 -73.74 41.44 36.80
N ALA A 602 -74.48 41.90 37.82
CA ALA A 602 -75.85 41.41 38.06
C ALA A 602 -76.81 41.81 36.92
N TYR A 603 -77.85 41.02 36.68
CA TYR A 603 -78.83 41.29 35.60
C TYR A 603 -79.59 42.62 35.73
N ARG A 604 -79.65 43.17 36.94
CA ARG A 604 -80.31 44.46 37.20
C ARG A 604 -79.45 45.67 36.83
N GLU A 605 -78.15 45.47 36.62
CA GLU A 605 -77.20 46.55 36.36
C GLU A 605 -77.27 47.01 34.90
N ASP A 606 -76.99 48.30 34.69
CA ASP A 606 -76.92 48.88 33.36
C ASP A 606 -75.56 48.56 32.71
N VAL A 607 -75.60 48.03 31.48
CA VAL A 607 -74.41 47.60 30.76
C VAL A 607 -73.52 48.79 30.35
N GLU A 608 -74.10 49.93 30.01
CA GLU A 608 -73.33 51.12 29.63
C GLU A 608 -72.67 51.78 30.85
N ASP A 609 -73.33 51.77 32.01
CA ASP A 609 -72.72 52.22 33.26
C ASP A 609 -71.57 51.30 33.70
N ALA A 610 -71.77 49.98 33.63
CA ALA A 610 -70.71 49.00 33.87
C ALA A 610 -69.55 49.16 32.88
N ARG A 611 -69.84 49.41 31.60
CA ARG A 611 -68.82 49.72 30.60
C ARG A 611 -68.03 50.97 30.98
N ALA A 612 -68.69 52.07 31.35
CA ALA A 612 -68.01 53.28 31.78
C ALA A 612 -67.10 53.00 32.99
N ALA A 613 -67.59 52.27 33.98
CA ALA A 613 -66.82 51.86 35.15
C ALA A 613 -65.58 51.01 34.80
N LEU A 614 -65.67 50.14 33.80
CA LEU A 614 -64.52 49.37 33.31
C LEU A 614 -63.47 50.27 32.64
N PHE A 615 -63.88 51.25 31.84
CA PHE A 615 -62.95 52.21 31.24
C PHE A 615 -62.28 53.08 32.31
N ASP A 616 -63.03 53.52 33.32
CA ASP A 616 -62.46 54.26 34.44
C ASP A 616 -61.47 53.41 35.25
N ALA A 617 -61.73 52.11 35.42
CA ALA A 617 -60.82 51.20 36.11
C ALA A 617 -59.54 50.95 35.32
N PHE A 618 -59.66 50.88 34.00
CA PHE A 618 -58.52 50.80 33.10
C PHE A 618 -57.67 52.07 33.14
N GLU A 619 -58.29 53.25 33.11
CA GLU A 619 -57.57 54.53 33.17
C GLU A 619 -56.91 54.75 34.55
N GLU A 620 -57.55 54.35 35.66
CA GLU A 620 -56.91 54.33 36.99
C GLU A 620 -55.66 53.45 36.99
N MET A 621 -55.76 52.23 36.44
CA MET A 621 -54.63 51.31 36.33
C MET A 621 -53.54 51.85 35.39
N ARG A 622 -53.91 52.50 34.29
CA ARG A 622 -52.98 53.08 33.31
C ARG A 622 -52.23 54.29 33.86
N ALA A 623 -52.84 55.02 34.81
CA ALA A 623 -52.20 56.14 35.49
C ALA A 623 -51.12 55.70 36.49
N ASP A 624 -51.11 54.43 36.91
CA ASP A 624 -50.06 53.89 37.77
C ASP A 624 -48.73 53.80 37.01
N PRO A 625 -47.67 54.54 37.43
CA PRO A 625 -46.38 54.53 36.77
C PRO A 625 -45.78 53.12 36.65
N ASP A 626 -46.03 52.24 37.62
CA ASP A 626 -45.46 50.90 37.68
C ASP A 626 -46.12 49.94 36.67
N LEU A 627 -47.31 50.25 36.18
CA LEU A 627 -48.09 49.39 35.28
C LEU A 627 -48.17 49.95 33.86
N SER A 628 -48.14 51.27 33.72
CA SER A 628 -48.29 51.98 32.44
C SER A 628 -47.32 51.50 31.35
N GLU A 629 -46.07 51.21 31.71
CA GLU A 629 -45.02 50.74 30.78
C GLU A 629 -45.39 49.39 30.13
N PHE A 630 -46.17 48.56 30.80
CA PHE A 630 -46.52 47.21 30.33
C PHE A 630 -47.80 47.18 29.49
N ILE A 631 -48.47 48.31 29.28
CA ILE A 631 -49.72 48.43 28.52
C ILE A 631 -49.40 49.04 27.14
N LEU A 632 -49.70 48.30 26.07
CA LEU A 632 -49.29 48.64 24.70
C LEU A 632 -50.38 49.31 23.85
N GLY A 633 -51.52 49.65 24.45
CA GLY A 633 -52.65 50.27 23.77
C GLY A 633 -53.84 50.46 24.69
N ASP A 634 -54.92 51.01 24.15
CA ASP A 634 -56.17 51.22 24.89
C ASP A 634 -56.89 49.88 25.13
N MET A 635 -57.80 49.87 26.11
CA MET A 635 -58.66 48.71 26.36
C MET A 635 -59.69 48.55 25.24
N GLU A 636 -59.79 47.33 24.72
CA GLU A 636 -60.78 46.96 23.72
C GLU A 636 -62.03 46.39 24.39
N TRP A 637 -63.17 47.00 24.10
CA TRP A 637 -64.49 46.56 24.57
C TRP A 637 -65.12 45.60 23.58
N PHE A 638 -65.44 44.38 24.01
CA PHE A 638 -66.09 43.37 23.16
C PHE A 638 -67.61 43.32 23.37
N GLY A 639 -68.12 43.93 24.45
CA GLY A 639 -69.54 43.90 24.77
C GLY A 639 -69.94 42.81 25.74
N VAL A 640 -71.25 42.54 25.76
CA VAL A 640 -71.84 41.41 26.48
C VAL A 640 -71.43 40.11 25.76
N GLN A 641 -70.59 39.32 26.41
CA GLN A 641 -70.06 38.07 25.86
C GLN A 641 -70.98 36.88 26.13
N GLN A 642 -71.64 36.86 27.28
CA GLN A 642 -72.51 35.76 27.70
C GLN A 642 -73.55 36.23 28.73
N LEU A 643 -74.78 35.73 28.61
CA LEU A 643 -75.82 35.81 29.63
C LEU A 643 -75.82 34.48 30.42
N ALA A 644 -75.14 34.44 31.56
CA ALA A 644 -75.02 33.26 32.42
C ALA A 644 -76.19 33.17 33.43
N ASP A 645 -76.28 32.09 34.20
CA ASP A 645 -77.44 31.79 35.07
C ASP A 645 -77.84 32.91 36.05
N SER A 646 -76.88 33.71 36.53
CA SER A 646 -77.15 34.86 37.41
C SER A 646 -76.24 36.06 37.12
N ALA A 647 -75.58 36.08 35.96
CA ALA A 647 -74.60 37.11 35.61
C ALA A 647 -74.68 37.49 34.13
N VAL A 648 -74.52 38.78 33.84
CA VAL A 648 -74.20 39.28 32.51
C VAL A 648 -72.68 39.40 32.43
N ILE A 649 -72.04 38.59 31.59
CA ILE A 649 -70.57 38.57 31.43
C ILE A 649 -70.16 39.58 30.36
N LEU A 650 -69.38 40.56 30.77
CA LEU A 650 -68.78 41.58 29.93
C LEU A 650 -67.35 41.16 29.59
N ARG A 651 -66.97 41.25 28.31
CA ARG A 651 -65.60 40.94 27.88
C ARG A 651 -64.83 42.19 27.49
N VAL A 652 -63.63 42.29 28.05
CA VAL A 652 -62.64 43.30 27.69
C VAL A 652 -61.31 42.64 27.36
N ARG A 653 -60.50 43.33 26.56
CA ARG A 653 -59.16 42.89 26.21
C ARG A 653 -58.16 44.03 26.33
N VAL A 654 -57.03 43.77 26.97
CA VAL A 654 -55.93 44.73 27.11
C VAL A 654 -54.68 44.17 26.46
N LYS A 655 -54.07 44.95 25.55
CA LYS A 655 -52.80 44.59 24.93
C LYS A 655 -51.65 44.92 25.88
N THR A 656 -50.79 43.95 26.16
CA THR A 656 -49.70 44.07 27.13
C THR A 656 -48.37 43.64 26.55
N THR A 657 -47.28 44.09 27.16
CA THR A 657 -45.96 43.51 26.92
C THR A 657 -45.95 42.04 27.31
N PRO A 658 -45.22 41.18 26.58
CA PRO A 658 -45.27 39.75 26.83
C PRO A 658 -44.85 39.36 28.25
N GLY A 659 -45.59 38.44 28.87
CA GLY A 659 -45.39 37.95 30.23
C GLY A 659 -46.06 38.78 31.32
N LYS A 660 -46.55 39.98 30.99
CA LYS A 660 -47.24 40.86 31.94
C LYS A 660 -48.76 40.71 31.88
N GLN A 661 -49.32 39.96 30.93
CA GLN A 661 -50.77 39.77 30.78
C GLN A 661 -51.46 39.27 32.06
N TRP A 662 -50.80 38.42 32.85
CA TRP A 662 -51.36 37.95 34.12
C TRP A 662 -51.23 38.96 35.25
N ALA A 663 -50.16 39.74 35.27
CA ALA A 663 -49.96 40.80 36.26
C ALA A 663 -50.96 41.95 36.03
N ILE A 664 -51.07 42.42 34.77
CA ILE A 664 -52.04 43.43 34.35
C ILE A 664 -53.47 42.92 34.57
N GLY A 665 -53.76 41.65 34.25
CA GLY A 665 -55.08 41.10 34.52
C GLY A 665 -55.48 41.10 35.98
N ARG A 666 -54.55 40.77 36.88
CA ARG A 666 -54.79 40.86 38.33
C ARG A 666 -54.98 42.30 38.79
N ALA A 667 -54.19 43.24 38.25
CA ALA A 667 -54.33 44.66 38.56
C ALA A 667 -55.68 45.21 38.09
N LEU A 668 -56.10 44.88 36.87
CA LEU A 668 -57.39 45.24 36.30
C LEU A 668 -58.53 44.70 37.15
N ASN A 669 -58.52 43.40 37.49
CA ASN A 669 -59.54 42.82 38.38
C ASN A 669 -59.62 43.53 39.73
N GLY A 670 -58.48 43.95 40.29
CA GLY A 670 -58.41 44.72 41.52
C GLY A 670 -59.01 46.14 41.38
N ALA A 671 -58.71 46.84 40.28
CA ALA A 671 -59.26 48.17 39.99
C ALA A 671 -60.77 48.10 39.73
N VAL A 672 -61.21 47.15 38.90
CA VAL A 672 -62.62 46.91 38.60
C VAL A 672 -63.41 46.67 39.88
N LYS A 673 -62.91 45.83 40.79
CA LYS A 673 -63.57 45.60 42.08
C LYS A 673 -63.78 46.89 42.87
N ARG A 674 -62.75 47.74 42.98
CA ARG A 674 -62.85 49.01 43.72
C ARG A 674 -63.84 49.98 43.08
N ILE A 675 -63.82 50.12 41.76
CA ILE A 675 -64.70 51.06 41.07
C ILE A 675 -66.14 50.59 41.07
N PHE A 676 -66.39 49.29 40.89
CA PHE A 676 -67.74 48.74 40.94
C PHE A 676 -68.36 48.97 42.34
N ASP A 677 -67.57 48.76 43.40
CA ASP A 677 -68.02 49.06 44.77
C ASP A 677 -68.32 50.56 44.96
N ALA A 678 -67.47 51.44 44.43
CA ALA A 678 -67.65 52.89 44.55
C ALA A 678 -68.86 53.43 43.78
N ARG A 679 -69.23 52.76 42.67
CA ARG A 679 -70.39 53.11 41.83
C ARG A 679 -71.67 52.38 42.21
N GLY A 680 -71.59 51.41 43.12
CA GLY A 680 -72.74 50.60 43.51
C GLY A 680 -73.17 49.58 42.46
N ILE A 681 -72.29 49.24 41.50
CA ILE A 681 -72.52 48.20 40.51
C ILE A 681 -72.40 46.85 41.20
N GLU A 682 -73.51 46.12 41.30
CA GLU A 682 -73.53 44.85 42.00
C GLU A 682 -72.82 43.73 41.22
N LEU A 683 -71.88 43.07 41.90
CA LEU A 683 -71.29 41.83 41.43
C LEU A 683 -72.32 40.69 41.53
N PRO A 684 -72.39 39.81 40.53
CA PRO A 684 -73.45 38.82 40.44
C PRO A 684 -73.32 37.77 41.55
N PHE A 685 -74.27 37.78 42.49
CA PHE A 685 -74.50 36.66 43.38
C PHE A 685 -75.43 35.63 42.70
N PRO A 686 -75.32 34.33 43.07
CA PRO A 686 -76.27 33.33 42.59
C PRO A 686 -77.69 33.67 43.04
N HIS A 687 -78.60 33.93 42.10
CA HIS A 687 -80.02 34.14 42.37
C HIS A 687 -80.78 32.85 42.07
N GLN A 688 -81.62 32.40 43.00
CA GLN A 688 -82.43 31.18 42.83
C GLN A 688 -83.91 31.49 43.05
N THR A 689 -84.73 31.13 42.08
CA THR A 689 -86.18 31.11 42.25
C THR A 689 -86.57 29.74 42.83
N ILE A 690 -86.93 29.72 44.11
CA ILE A 690 -87.39 28.49 44.78
C ILE A 690 -88.89 28.34 44.55
N TYR A 691 -89.27 27.34 43.76
CA TYR A 691 -90.65 26.93 43.61
C TYR A 691 -90.96 25.80 44.59
N PHE A 692 -91.76 26.08 45.62
CA PHE A 692 -92.13 25.11 46.66
C PHE A 692 -93.09 24.01 46.20
N GLY A 693 -93.53 24.05 44.94
CA GLY A 693 -94.51 23.12 44.38
C GLY A 693 -95.94 23.45 44.80
N ALA A 694 -96.89 23.29 43.88
CA ALA A 694 -98.28 23.05 44.21
C ALA A 694 -98.52 21.55 44.03
N ASP A 695 -99.13 20.89 45.01
CA ASP A 695 -99.59 19.52 44.83
C ASP A 695 -100.74 19.46 43.81
N LYS A 696 -101.21 18.26 43.44
CA LYS A 696 -102.31 18.11 42.47
C LYS A 696 -103.63 18.75 42.93
N ASN A 697 -103.75 19.11 44.21
CA ASN A 697 -104.93 19.72 44.81
C ASN A 697 -104.82 21.25 44.90
N GLY A 698 -103.69 21.83 44.47
CA GLY A 698 -103.44 23.27 44.53
C GLY A 698 -102.92 23.74 45.89
N GLU A 699 -102.52 22.83 46.78
CA GLU A 699 -101.95 23.17 48.08
C GLU A 699 -100.41 23.20 48.00
N ALA A 700 -99.81 24.27 48.51
CA ALA A 700 -98.36 24.39 48.64
C ALA A 700 -97.92 23.94 50.04
N PRO A 701 -96.86 23.12 50.19
CA PRO A 701 -96.34 22.76 51.50
C PRO A 701 -95.88 24.02 52.27
N PRO A 702 -96.20 24.16 53.57
CA PRO A 702 -95.86 25.35 54.33
C PRO A 702 -94.34 25.52 54.49
N ALA A 703 -93.83 26.71 54.16
CA ALA A 703 -92.45 27.06 54.42
C ALA A 703 -92.26 27.40 55.90
N PHE A 704 -91.60 26.53 56.65
CA PHE A 704 -91.21 26.80 58.05
C PHE A 704 -89.98 27.73 58.07
N LEU A 705 -90.21 29.04 58.13
CA LEU A 705 -89.16 30.05 58.26
C LEU A 705 -88.89 30.32 59.76
N ASP A 706 -87.73 29.90 60.26
CA ASP A 706 -87.23 30.32 61.58
C ASP A 706 -86.45 31.63 61.41
N MET A 707 -87.10 32.76 61.66
CA MET A 707 -86.46 34.07 61.60
C MET A 707 -85.67 34.32 62.90
N ALA A 708 -84.45 33.81 62.97
CA ALA A 708 -83.51 34.20 64.02
C ALA A 708 -83.22 35.71 63.89
N ALA A 709 -83.57 36.49 64.92
CA ALA A 709 -83.28 37.92 64.98
C ALA A 709 -81.78 38.21 64.81
N PRO A 710 -81.39 39.31 64.14
CA PRO A 710 -79.98 39.62 63.88
C PRO A 710 -79.22 39.74 65.21
N ARG A 711 -78.09 39.00 65.33
CA ARG A 711 -77.18 39.15 66.48
C ARG A 711 -76.53 40.54 66.42
N PRO A 712 -76.47 41.26 67.57
CA PRO A 712 -75.94 42.62 67.63
C PRO A 712 -74.45 42.72 67.31
#